data_AF-A0A9E0Y8H0-F1
#
_entry.id   AF-A0A9E0Y8H0-F1
#
_cell.length_a   1.000
_cell.length_b   1.000
_cell.length_c   1.000
_cell.angle_alpha   90.00
_cell.angle_beta   90.00
_cell.angle_gamma   90.00
#
_symmetry.space_group_name_H-M   'P 1'
#
loop_
_entity.id
_entity.type
_entity.pdbx_description
1 polymer ?
#
loop_
_entity_poly.entity_id
_entity_poly.type
_entity_poly.pdbx_seq_one_letter_code
_entity_poly.pdbx_strand_id
1 'polypeptide(L)'
;MESVSEKTFFFGDFELSGARRQLLKDGEIVALNARTFDLLLVLVENRGRVLSKDELLEKVWEGQFVEENNLTVQIAGLRRIFGEKKGAYRFIATIPGKGYKFVAEIKRPDEEIVIEKHHFSRILIDEGPDARFDERAAGFFGELATNGSGLEKEARPVAKNSRSVGWKYFLMIFIFGGLLAVVIDGYFWRRVVQSNFDKEDSFANAGLRQLTTNGKVAIAALAPDGKTFAYVVNDSGKRSLWLGFVDGGNHLPLRPASEDGRYYNLAFGPDGSRLYYSYKDDKSPKPALYRMPVSGGVQEKILDDVDNFSLSPDGRQIAFARREGDRDLIFTAGLDGSGRHEIISFPKNEGVVFNTFSWSPDGRRLAFSKLKDAKSLGNDLAIVEIATGNYRLIENEIWRDTAKTVWMKDGSSVIVHAVEHDSWTSVPQFHLFQVAIPSGDTREIVSDLNDYEGALDLSRNSEALLTIVHRQLNNIWIAPAGNPGAAKQITFGSFGKYDGLWGLDFTPGGKIVYTNSDTQSQFISEMNADGSGSRPLTAPGLIDSVLNVSNDGRCIVFQSIRNGGDFNIWRIDADGGNPKQLTFGGKDFMAFVSADNRWVYYKSWENDVGELRRVPIEGGAPEILNDRETSWVSFSPDGQYFAALYKTDKNRLAVFDAASNQLIRQFDLPKDGTLTLGSRWSPDSRGVVFRDSIEGYWRQPIDGGEPRKLEGLPKEKLYNFAWSKDGRQFAFVRGQEIRDIVLIANKK
;
A
#
# COMPACT_ATOMS: atom_id res chain seq x y z
N MET A 1 26.37 -1.00 16.34
CA MET A 1 27.03 -0.99 15.02
C MET A 1 27.01 0.47 14.56
N GLU A 2 28.16 1.12 14.40
CA GLU A 2 28.24 2.55 14.04
C GLU A 2 27.62 2.82 12.65
N SER A 3 27.00 3.99 12.51
CA SER A 3 26.13 4.47 11.42
C SER A 3 26.61 4.17 9.99
N VAL A 4 25.75 3.48 9.22
CA VAL A 4 25.99 3.07 7.81
C VAL A 4 25.72 4.21 6.80
N SER A 5 25.35 5.44 7.19
CA SER A 5 24.59 6.32 6.27
C SER A 5 25.25 7.60 5.69
N GLU A 6 26.55 7.88 5.79
CA GLU A 6 27.07 9.20 5.29
C GLU A 6 28.38 9.21 4.46
N LYS A 7 29.01 8.07 4.14
CA LYS A 7 30.34 8.10 3.51
C LYS A 7 30.32 8.08 1.97
N THR A 8 31.06 9.02 1.35
CA THR A 8 31.37 9.05 -0.09
C THR A 8 32.84 8.69 -0.31
N PHE A 9 33.12 7.82 -1.28
CA PHE A 9 34.46 7.34 -1.62
C PHE A 9 34.82 7.70 -3.06
N PHE A 10 36.02 8.21 -3.29
CA PHE A 10 36.53 8.49 -4.65
C PHE A 10 37.66 7.52 -5.00
N PHE A 11 37.58 6.85 -6.15
CA PHE A 11 38.63 5.95 -6.65
C PHE A 11 38.70 5.95 -8.18
N GLY A 12 39.88 6.18 -8.74
CA GLY A 12 40.01 6.39 -10.19
C GLY A 12 39.10 7.53 -10.68
N ASP A 13 38.29 7.24 -11.70
CA ASP A 13 37.32 8.18 -12.28
C ASP A 13 35.92 8.05 -11.63
N PHE A 14 35.81 7.30 -10.52
CA PHE A 14 34.55 6.93 -9.89
C PHE A 14 34.33 7.63 -8.54
N GLU A 15 33.08 8.01 -8.30
CA GLU A 15 32.56 8.46 -7.01
C GLU A 15 31.48 7.49 -6.54
N LEU A 16 31.67 6.88 -5.38
CA LEU A 16 30.71 5.97 -4.75
C LEU A 16 30.09 6.64 -3.52
N SER A 17 28.81 6.95 -3.59
CA SER A 17 28.05 7.49 -2.46
C SER A 17 27.26 6.38 -1.77
N GLY A 18 27.63 6.06 -0.53
CA GLY A 18 26.88 5.10 0.30
C GLY A 18 25.47 5.61 0.64
N ALA A 19 25.35 6.90 0.98
CA ALA A 19 24.09 7.54 1.36
C ALA A 19 23.08 7.59 0.19
N ARG A 20 23.55 7.95 -1.01
CA ARG A 20 22.69 8.04 -2.21
C ARG A 20 22.57 6.71 -2.95
N ARG A 21 23.30 5.67 -2.52
CA ARG A 21 23.44 4.38 -3.19
C ARG A 21 23.73 4.51 -4.70
N GLN A 22 24.68 5.38 -5.04
CA GLN A 22 25.03 5.73 -6.42
C GLN A 22 26.52 5.54 -6.67
N LEU A 23 26.84 5.03 -7.86
CA LEU A 23 28.18 5.09 -8.44
C LEU A 23 28.13 6.10 -9.59
N LEU A 24 28.97 7.13 -9.53
CA LEU A 24 29.19 8.07 -10.62
C LEU A 24 30.53 7.74 -11.30
N LYS A 25 30.63 7.99 -12.59
CA LYS A 25 31.89 8.04 -13.34
C LYS A 25 31.95 9.36 -14.08
N ASP A 26 32.98 10.17 -13.83
CA ASP A 26 33.13 11.50 -14.42
C ASP A 26 31.86 12.39 -14.23
N GLY A 27 31.14 12.21 -13.12
CA GLY A 27 29.89 12.93 -12.80
C GLY A 27 28.61 12.33 -13.38
N GLU A 28 28.68 11.30 -14.23
CA GLU A 28 27.50 10.60 -14.76
C GLU A 28 27.16 9.33 -13.96
N ILE A 29 25.87 9.04 -13.78
CA ILE A 29 25.42 7.85 -13.04
C ILE A 29 25.74 6.57 -13.82
N VAL A 30 26.50 5.69 -13.18
CA VAL A 30 26.75 4.33 -13.64
C VAL A 30 25.77 3.40 -12.95
N ALA A 31 24.86 2.82 -13.74
CA ALA A 31 23.85 1.90 -13.23
C ALA A 31 24.48 0.63 -12.66
N LEU A 32 24.24 0.39 -11.36
CA LEU A 32 24.54 -0.87 -10.67
C LEU A 32 23.24 -1.45 -10.16
N ASN A 33 23.07 -2.78 -10.27
CA ASN A 33 22.00 -3.43 -9.51
C ASN A 33 22.37 -3.42 -8.01
N ALA A 34 21.36 -3.55 -7.14
CA ALA A 34 21.53 -3.40 -5.70
C ALA A 34 22.62 -4.31 -5.12
N ARG A 35 22.70 -5.57 -5.56
CA ARG A 35 23.69 -6.53 -5.06
C ARG A 35 25.10 -6.26 -5.58
N THR A 36 25.23 -5.82 -6.83
CA THR A 36 26.52 -5.34 -7.35
C THR A 36 27.01 -4.12 -6.58
N PHE A 37 26.08 -3.21 -6.23
CA PHE A 37 26.38 -2.03 -5.41
C PHE A 37 26.81 -2.43 -4.00
N ASP A 38 26.06 -3.29 -3.32
CA ASP A 38 26.40 -3.76 -1.96
C ASP A 38 27.76 -4.47 -1.94
N LEU A 39 28.01 -5.33 -2.94
CA LEU A 39 29.31 -5.98 -3.11
C LEU A 39 30.44 -4.98 -3.29
N LEU A 40 30.23 -3.94 -4.11
CA LEU A 40 31.23 -2.89 -4.32
C LEU A 40 31.47 -2.10 -3.04
N LEU A 41 30.40 -1.72 -2.33
CA LEU A 41 30.50 -0.97 -1.08
C LEU A 41 31.29 -1.76 -0.03
N VAL A 42 30.96 -3.04 0.18
CA VAL A 42 31.69 -3.92 1.12
C VAL A 42 33.17 -4.03 0.74
N LEU A 43 33.49 -4.19 -0.56
CA LEU A 43 34.87 -4.26 -1.05
C LEU A 43 35.64 -2.95 -0.81
N VAL A 44 35.01 -1.81 -1.06
CA VAL A 44 35.58 -0.46 -0.91
C VAL A 44 35.79 -0.10 0.56
N GLU A 45 34.84 -0.43 1.44
CA GLU A 45 34.94 -0.22 2.88
C GLU A 45 36.07 -1.05 3.50
N ASN A 46 36.26 -2.28 3.00
CA ASN A 46 37.32 -3.20 3.43
C ASN A 46 38.56 -3.12 2.54
N ARG A 47 38.79 -1.98 1.86
CA ARG A 47 39.94 -1.78 0.97
C ARG A 47 41.25 -2.22 1.60
N GLY A 48 42.14 -2.82 0.81
CA GLY A 48 43.42 -3.31 1.31
C GLY A 48 43.35 -4.67 2.03
N ARG A 49 42.18 -5.14 2.50
CA ARG A 49 41.98 -6.46 3.10
C ARG A 49 41.51 -7.48 2.05
N VAL A 50 41.99 -8.72 2.18
CA VAL A 50 41.45 -9.85 1.40
C VAL A 50 40.20 -10.35 2.10
N LEU A 51 39.07 -10.31 1.41
CA LEU A 51 37.80 -10.88 1.87
C LEU A 51 37.61 -12.26 1.25
N SER A 52 37.29 -13.26 2.08
CA SER A 52 36.98 -14.60 1.59
C SER A 52 35.65 -14.61 0.84
N LYS A 53 35.43 -15.64 0.03
CA LYS A 53 34.17 -15.80 -0.69
C LYS A 53 32.99 -15.95 0.28
N ASP A 54 33.17 -16.74 1.34
CA ASP A 54 32.16 -16.92 2.38
C ASP A 54 31.87 -15.61 3.12
N GLU A 55 32.90 -14.82 3.44
CA GLU A 55 32.73 -13.52 4.10
C GLU A 55 31.99 -12.52 3.19
N LEU A 56 32.26 -12.54 1.88
CA LEU A 56 31.54 -11.71 0.92
C LEU A 56 30.09 -12.17 0.73
N LEU A 57 29.86 -13.48 0.70
CA LEU A 57 28.53 -14.08 0.62
C LEU A 57 27.71 -13.71 1.85
N GLU A 58 28.29 -13.84 3.04
CA GLU A 58 27.64 -13.49 4.32
C GLU A 58 27.32 -11.99 4.41
N LYS A 59 28.27 -11.11 4.08
CA LYS A 59 28.09 -9.65 4.22
C LYS A 59 27.15 -9.04 3.20
N VAL A 60 27.09 -9.58 1.99
CA VAL A 60 26.31 -9.01 0.88
C VAL A 60 24.97 -9.73 0.69
N TRP A 61 24.89 -11.01 1.08
CA TRP A 61 23.69 -11.85 0.96
C TRP A 61 23.27 -12.46 2.30
N GLU A 62 23.37 -11.68 3.38
CA GLU A 62 22.99 -12.10 4.73
C GLU A 62 21.61 -12.82 4.72
N GLY A 63 21.59 -14.09 5.14
CA GLY A 63 20.37 -14.90 5.22
C GLY A 63 19.86 -15.52 3.90
N GLN A 64 20.57 -15.38 2.78
CA GLN A 64 20.19 -15.98 1.48
C GLN A 64 21.18 -17.06 1.05
N PHE A 65 20.71 -18.26 0.69
CA PHE A 65 21.57 -19.29 0.11
C PHE A 65 21.85 -18.96 -1.36
N VAL A 66 23.09 -18.61 -1.67
CA VAL A 66 23.52 -18.17 -3.01
C VAL A 66 24.71 -19.01 -3.46
N GLU A 67 24.63 -19.56 -4.67
CA GLU A 67 25.76 -20.28 -5.26
C GLU A 67 26.96 -19.36 -5.51
N GLU A 68 28.17 -19.88 -5.27
CA GLU A 68 29.45 -19.18 -5.46
C GLU A 68 29.64 -18.61 -6.88
N ASN A 69 28.97 -19.22 -7.87
CA ASN A 69 28.94 -18.74 -9.24
C ASN A 69 28.35 -17.33 -9.35
N ASN A 70 27.37 -16.97 -8.52
CA ASN A 70 26.77 -15.64 -8.52
C ASN A 70 27.79 -14.57 -8.09
N LEU A 71 28.56 -14.81 -7.02
CA LEU A 71 29.64 -13.91 -6.60
C LEU A 71 30.64 -13.68 -7.73
N THR A 72 31.00 -14.75 -8.45
CA THR A 72 31.94 -14.66 -9.59
C THR A 72 31.37 -13.80 -10.74
N VAL A 73 30.07 -13.92 -11.03
CA VAL A 73 29.39 -13.11 -12.04
C VAL A 73 29.35 -11.63 -11.63
N GLN A 74 29.04 -11.33 -10.37
CA GLN A 74 29.00 -9.96 -9.86
C GLN A 74 30.37 -9.29 -9.90
N ILE A 75 31.43 -10.01 -9.52
CA ILE A 75 32.81 -9.51 -9.64
C ILE A 75 33.16 -9.27 -11.12
N ALA A 76 32.77 -10.16 -12.04
CA ALA A 76 32.99 -9.96 -13.47
C ALA A 76 32.23 -8.74 -14.01
N GLY A 77 31.01 -8.50 -13.52
CA GLY A 77 30.22 -7.30 -13.81
C GLY A 77 30.91 -6.02 -13.38
N LEU A 78 31.37 -5.95 -12.12
CA LEU A 78 32.13 -4.81 -11.60
C LEU A 78 33.38 -4.51 -12.43
N ARG A 79 34.16 -5.54 -12.77
CA ARG A 79 35.36 -5.38 -13.59
C ARG A 79 35.07 -4.83 -14.98
N ARG A 80 33.96 -5.26 -15.59
CA ARG A 80 33.50 -4.74 -16.89
C ARG A 80 33.14 -3.25 -16.78
N ILE A 81 32.45 -2.86 -15.71
CA ILE A 81 32.04 -1.49 -15.44
C ILE A 81 33.26 -0.59 -15.21
N PHE A 82 34.28 -1.08 -14.52
CA PHE A 82 35.56 -0.39 -14.32
C PHE A 82 36.46 -0.37 -15.57
N GLY A 83 36.04 -1.00 -16.67
CA GLY A 83 36.85 -1.10 -17.88
C GLY A 83 38.15 -1.90 -17.70
N GLU A 84 38.19 -2.83 -16.75
CA GLU A 84 39.39 -3.64 -16.50
C GLU A 84 39.66 -4.61 -17.67
N LYS A 85 40.89 -4.57 -18.21
CA LYS A 85 41.38 -5.61 -19.13
C LYS A 85 41.70 -6.89 -18.36
N LYS A 86 41.48 -8.05 -18.99
CA LYS A 86 41.75 -9.38 -18.39
C LYS A 86 43.20 -9.45 -17.90
N GLY A 87 43.39 -9.62 -16.59
CA GLY A 87 44.71 -9.69 -15.94
C GLY A 87 45.28 -8.38 -15.40
N ALA A 88 44.63 -7.23 -15.61
CA ALA A 88 45.13 -5.92 -15.15
C ALA A 88 44.74 -5.57 -13.70
N TYR A 89 43.69 -6.20 -13.14
CA TYR A 89 43.20 -6.11 -11.75
C TYR A 89 43.43 -4.73 -11.06
N ARG A 90 43.03 -3.63 -11.71
CA ARG A 90 43.31 -2.25 -11.26
C ARG A 90 42.50 -1.84 -10.02
N PHE A 91 41.32 -2.41 -9.84
CA PHE A 91 40.35 -2.07 -8.79
C PHE A 91 40.03 -3.29 -7.91
N ILE A 92 39.80 -4.47 -8.51
CA ILE A 92 39.49 -5.69 -7.76
C ILE A 92 40.48 -6.80 -8.14
N ALA A 93 41.36 -7.19 -7.22
CA ALA A 93 42.28 -8.30 -7.38
C ALA A 93 41.66 -9.62 -6.88
N THR A 94 41.85 -10.70 -7.63
CA THR A 94 41.55 -12.06 -7.16
C THR A 94 42.81 -12.65 -6.54
N ILE A 95 42.71 -13.10 -5.29
CA ILE A 95 43.78 -13.81 -4.58
C ILE A 95 43.47 -15.30 -4.63
N PRO A 96 44.23 -16.11 -5.41
CA PRO A 96 43.94 -17.53 -5.59
C PRO A 96 43.81 -18.27 -4.26
N GLY A 97 42.73 -19.05 -4.11
CA GLY A 97 42.44 -19.82 -2.90
C GLY A 97 42.06 -19.01 -1.66
N LYS A 98 42.00 -17.67 -1.73
CA LYS A 98 41.70 -16.81 -0.57
C LYS A 98 40.51 -15.88 -0.74
N GLY A 99 40.24 -15.38 -1.95
CA GLY A 99 39.08 -14.52 -2.21
C GLY A 99 39.41 -13.27 -3.03
N TYR A 100 38.80 -12.13 -2.70
CA TYR A 100 38.91 -10.88 -3.45
C TYR A 100 39.42 -9.73 -2.58
N LYS A 101 40.12 -8.78 -3.19
CA LYS A 101 40.66 -7.60 -2.53
C LYS A 101 40.44 -6.37 -3.39
N PHE A 102 39.92 -5.29 -2.81
CA PHE A 102 39.91 -3.99 -3.47
C PHE A 102 41.31 -3.34 -3.37
N VAL A 103 41.90 -2.99 -4.50
CA VAL A 103 43.30 -2.57 -4.64
C VAL A 103 43.48 -1.15 -5.18
N ALA A 104 42.42 -0.48 -5.61
CA ALA A 104 42.49 0.92 -6.02
C ALA A 104 42.67 1.84 -4.81
N GLU A 105 43.40 2.93 -5.03
CA GLU A 105 43.58 4.01 -4.05
C GLU A 105 42.27 4.78 -3.86
N ILE A 106 41.94 5.11 -2.61
CA ILE A 106 40.72 5.83 -2.25
C ILE A 106 41.08 7.19 -1.66
N LYS A 107 40.55 8.27 -2.25
CA LYS A 107 40.62 9.63 -1.70
C LYS A 107 39.37 9.89 -0.86
N ARG A 108 39.54 10.36 0.37
CA ARG A 108 38.44 10.80 1.25
C ARG A 108 38.34 12.33 1.22
N PRO A 109 37.14 12.92 1.34
CA PRO A 109 36.98 14.38 1.37
C PRO A 109 37.39 15.04 2.71
N ASP A 110 37.90 14.31 3.70
CA ASP A 110 38.26 14.85 5.03
C ASP A 110 39.67 15.51 5.09
N GLU A 111 40.20 16.03 3.98
CA GLU A 111 41.28 17.02 4.02
C GLU A 111 40.68 18.41 3.72
N GLU A 112 40.35 19.11 4.81
CA GLU A 112 40.04 20.54 4.96
C GLU A 112 39.45 21.31 3.76
N ILE A 113 38.12 21.54 3.79
CA ILE A 113 37.54 22.84 3.42
C ILE A 113 36.41 23.17 4.40
N VAL A 114 36.68 24.14 5.29
CA VAL A 114 35.69 24.82 6.15
C VAL A 114 34.90 25.79 5.27
N ILE A 115 33.58 25.58 5.14
CA ILE A 115 32.64 26.66 4.77
C ILE A 115 31.48 26.61 5.76
N GLU A 116 31.30 27.73 6.45
CA GLU A 116 30.39 27.96 7.57
C GLU A 116 28.92 27.65 7.24
N LYS A 117 28.28 26.84 8.10
CA LYS A 117 26.82 26.74 8.19
C LYS A 117 26.28 28.00 8.88
N HIS A 118 25.60 28.87 8.15
CA HIS A 118 24.74 29.89 8.75
C HIS A 118 23.55 29.22 9.47
N HIS A 119 23.61 29.20 10.80
CA HIS A 119 22.44 29.08 11.65
C HIS A 119 21.58 30.34 11.48
N PHE A 120 20.33 30.20 11.05
CA PHE A 120 19.33 31.26 11.23
C PHE A 120 18.75 31.14 12.65
N SER A 121 19.16 32.07 13.49
CA SER A 121 18.59 32.36 14.81
C SER A 121 17.29 33.15 14.66
N ARG A 122 16.26 32.69 15.37
CA ARG A 122 14.97 33.38 15.53
C ARG A 122 15.18 34.57 16.47
N ILE A 123 14.95 35.78 15.95
CA ILE A 123 15.05 37.04 16.70
C ILE A 123 13.84 37.16 17.64
N LEU A 124 14.11 37.31 18.94
CA LEU A 124 13.21 37.87 19.94
C LEU A 124 13.32 39.40 19.86
N ILE A 125 12.19 40.10 19.72
CA ILE A 125 12.09 41.53 19.99
C ILE A 125 11.19 41.67 21.21
N ASP A 126 11.75 42.24 22.26
CA ASP A 126 11.04 42.79 23.40
C ASP A 126 11.09 44.31 23.27
N GLU A 127 9.95 44.98 23.40
CA GLU A 127 9.79 46.36 23.84
C GLU A 127 8.28 46.66 24.01
N GLY A 128 7.82 46.86 25.25
CA GLY A 128 6.61 47.64 25.56
C GLY A 128 6.89 49.16 25.47
N PRO A 129 6.01 50.08 25.97
CA PRO A 129 4.77 49.86 26.71
C PRO A 129 3.56 50.74 26.25
N ASP A 130 2.48 50.65 27.05
CA ASP A 130 1.43 51.63 27.31
C ASP A 130 0.07 51.60 26.57
N ALA A 131 -0.94 51.31 27.42
CA ALA A 131 -2.17 52.08 27.66
C ALA A 131 -3.48 51.66 26.95
N ARG A 132 -4.31 51.01 27.80
CA ARG A 132 -5.62 51.49 28.31
C ARG A 132 -6.93 50.85 27.80
N PHE A 133 -7.74 50.48 28.82
CA PHE A 133 -9.20 50.28 28.91
C PHE A 133 -9.75 48.95 28.36
N ASP A 134 -10.64 48.20 29.04
CA ASP A 134 -11.37 48.40 30.30
C ASP A 134 -11.79 47.03 30.86
N GLU A 135 -11.83 46.90 32.18
CA GLU A 135 -12.11 45.67 32.93
C GLU A 135 -13.42 45.83 33.73
N ARG A 136 -14.38 44.95 33.47
CA ARG A 136 -15.48 44.59 34.39
C ARG A 136 -15.79 43.11 34.15
N ALA A 137 -15.95 42.24 35.14
CA ALA A 137 -15.78 42.34 36.58
C ALA A 137 -15.72 40.89 37.10
N ALA A 138 -14.75 40.58 37.95
CA ALA A 138 -14.80 39.44 38.85
C ALA A 138 -14.18 39.88 40.18
N GLY A 139 -15.04 40.13 41.16
CA GLY A 139 -14.62 40.33 42.53
C GLY A 139 -15.64 39.65 43.42
N PHE A 140 -15.18 38.67 44.20
CA PHE A 140 -15.49 38.60 45.63
C PHE A 140 -14.73 37.44 46.29
N PHE A 141 -13.65 37.75 47.02
CA PHE A 141 -13.35 37.17 48.33
C PHE A 141 -12.49 38.17 49.11
N GLY A 142 -12.89 38.45 50.35
CA GLY A 142 -12.23 39.39 51.25
C GLY A 142 -12.59 39.08 52.70
N GLU A 143 -11.55 38.74 53.43
CA GLU A 143 -11.38 38.27 54.81
C GLU A 143 -11.76 39.31 55.90
N LEU A 144 -12.09 38.86 57.11
CA LEU A 144 -11.82 39.63 58.35
C LEU A 144 -11.87 38.74 59.60
N ALA A 145 -10.89 38.97 60.48
CA ALA A 145 -10.60 38.25 61.71
C ALA A 145 -11.12 38.97 62.98
N THR A 146 -11.04 38.23 64.10
CA THR A 146 -10.85 38.65 65.52
C THR A 146 -12.01 38.54 66.54
N ASN A 147 -11.65 37.87 67.65
CA ASN A 147 -11.99 38.05 69.07
C ASN A 147 -13.39 37.72 69.63
N GLY A 148 -13.47 36.62 70.39
CA GLY A 148 -13.45 36.65 71.88
C GLY A 148 -14.75 36.85 72.67
N SER A 149 -14.96 35.93 73.62
CA SER A 149 -15.65 36.04 74.94
C SER A 149 -17.06 35.42 75.13
N GLY A 150 -17.12 34.40 76.00
CA GLY A 150 -17.73 34.49 77.34
C GLY A 150 -19.25 34.34 77.55
N LEU A 151 -19.60 33.31 78.34
CA LEU A 151 -20.71 33.19 79.32
C LEU A 151 -22.09 32.60 78.89
N GLU A 152 -22.26 31.32 79.22
CA GLU A 152 -23.24 30.74 80.18
C GLU A 152 -24.69 31.31 80.30
N LYS A 153 -25.71 30.49 79.97
CA LYS A 153 -26.69 29.82 80.89
C LYS A 153 -28.09 29.53 80.29
N GLU A 154 -28.47 28.23 80.38
CA GLU A 154 -29.78 27.63 80.79
C GLU A 154 -31.11 28.02 80.08
N ALA A 155 -32.12 27.16 79.82
CA ALA A 155 -32.39 25.74 80.11
C ALA A 155 -33.65 25.20 79.36
N ARG A 156 -33.58 23.91 78.91
CA ARG A 156 -34.62 22.82 78.86
C ARG A 156 -35.76 22.80 77.79
N PRO A 157 -36.39 21.62 77.47
CA PRO A 157 -35.89 20.48 76.67
C PRO A 157 -36.97 19.87 75.68
N VAL A 158 -36.75 18.60 75.22
CA VAL A 158 -37.66 17.64 74.53
C VAL A 158 -37.47 17.59 72.99
N ALA A 159 -37.23 16.47 72.28
CA ALA A 159 -37.26 15.02 72.54
C ALA A 159 -36.25 14.28 71.63
N LYS A 160 -35.79 13.11 72.09
CA LYS A 160 -34.98 12.14 71.34
C LYS A 160 -35.79 11.54 70.17
N ASN A 161 -35.17 11.44 69.00
CA ASN A 161 -35.34 10.29 68.11
C ASN A 161 -34.05 10.02 67.32
N SER A 162 -33.40 8.92 67.68
CA SER A 162 -32.25 8.34 67.00
C SER A 162 -32.75 7.42 65.88
N ARG A 163 -32.39 7.72 64.62
CA ARG A 163 -32.41 6.75 63.51
C ARG A 163 -31.26 6.98 62.52
N SER A 164 -30.31 6.04 62.58
CA SER A 164 -29.39 5.55 61.53
C SER A 164 -29.00 6.47 60.36
N VAL A 165 -27.87 7.16 60.50
CA VAL A 165 -27.15 7.81 59.38
C VAL A 165 -26.00 6.95 58.83
N GLY A 166 -25.64 5.85 59.49
CA GLY A 166 -24.45 5.03 59.13
C GLY A 166 -24.53 4.21 57.83
N TRP A 167 -25.71 3.80 57.36
CA TRP A 167 -25.83 2.91 56.19
C TRP A 167 -25.53 3.61 54.85
N LYS A 168 -25.88 4.90 54.72
CA LYS A 168 -25.65 5.67 53.48
C LYS A 168 -24.17 5.92 53.21
N TYR A 169 -23.37 6.12 54.26
CA TYR A 169 -21.92 6.23 54.15
C TYR A 169 -21.25 4.88 53.86
N PHE A 170 -21.76 3.79 54.43
CA PHE A 170 -21.29 2.44 54.08
C PHE A 170 -21.54 2.10 52.61
N LEU A 171 -22.72 2.43 52.06
CA LEU A 171 -23.03 2.20 50.66
C LEU A 171 -22.14 3.04 49.72
N MET A 172 -21.88 4.32 50.06
CA MET A 172 -20.95 5.17 49.30
C MET A 172 -19.51 4.66 49.37
N ILE A 173 -19.04 4.19 50.53
CA ILE A 173 -17.69 3.60 50.68
C ILE A 173 -17.56 2.30 49.88
N PHE A 174 -18.61 1.48 49.81
CA PHE A 174 -18.60 0.28 48.96
C PHE A 174 -18.63 0.62 47.47
N ILE A 175 -19.39 1.63 47.04
CA ILE A 175 -19.42 2.08 45.65
C ILE A 175 -18.08 2.72 45.25
N PHE A 176 -17.52 3.61 46.08
CA PHE A 176 -16.20 4.20 45.85
C PHE A 176 -15.08 3.17 45.95
N GLY A 177 -15.16 2.22 46.88
CA GLY A 177 -14.22 1.12 47.02
C GLY A 177 -14.27 0.18 45.80
N GLY A 178 -15.45 -0.10 45.27
CA GLY A 178 -15.64 -0.85 44.03
C GLY A 178 -15.11 -0.12 42.80
N LEU A 179 -15.39 1.18 42.67
CA LEU A 179 -14.84 2.02 41.60
C LEU A 179 -13.31 2.13 41.69
N LEU A 180 -12.76 2.32 42.89
CA LEU A 180 -11.33 2.37 43.12
C LEU A 180 -10.67 1.02 42.81
N ALA A 181 -11.31 -0.10 43.18
CA ALA A 181 -10.84 -1.43 42.83
C ALA A 181 -10.82 -1.65 41.31
N VAL A 182 -11.84 -1.21 40.57
CA VAL A 182 -11.88 -1.28 39.09
C VAL A 182 -10.81 -0.39 38.45
N VAL A 183 -10.55 0.80 39.01
CA VAL A 183 -9.49 1.70 38.52
C VAL A 183 -8.10 1.12 38.80
N ILE A 184 -7.90 0.55 39.99
CA ILE A 184 -6.65 -0.12 40.36
C ILE A 184 -6.43 -1.36 39.49
N ASP A 185 -7.46 -2.20 39.31
CA ASP A 185 -7.41 -3.39 38.47
C ASP A 185 -7.14 -3.02 37.00
N GLY A 186 -7.78 -1.97 36.47
CA GLY A 186 -7.50 -1.42 35.15
C GLY A 186 -6.08 -0.86 35.01
N TYR A 187 -5.56 -0.19 36.05
CA TYR A 187 -4.18 0.32 36.08
C TYR A 187 -3.15 -0.81 36.11
N PHE A 188 -3.36 -1.83 36.96
CA PHE A 188 -2.49 -3.00 37.02
C PHE A 188 -2.56 -3.82 35.74
N TRP A 189 -3.75 -4.01 35.16
CA TRP A 189 -3.91 -4.67 33.87
C TRP A 189 -3.18 -3.91 32.76
N ARG A 190 -3.32 -2.57 32.70
CA ARG A 190 -2.55 -1.73 31.76
C ARG A 190 -1.04 -1.88 31.96
N ARG A 191 -0.58 -1.90 33.21
CA ARG A 191 0.85 -2.07 33.54
C ARG A 191 1.38 -3.46 33.20
N VAL A 192 0.55 -4.51 33.33
CA VAL A 192 0.89 -5.89 32.95
C VAL A 192 0.92 -6.02 31.43
N VAL A 193 -0.07 -5.47 30.71
CA VAL A 193 -0.08 -5.43 29.24
C VAL A 193 1.15 -4.70 28.72
N GLN A 194 1.47 -3.52 29.28
CA GLN A 194 2.68 -2.77 28.92
C GLN A 194 3.94 -3.59 29.23
N SER A 195 4.01 -4.17 30.42
CA SER A 195 5.15 -4.99 30.80
C SER A 195 5.31 -6.22 29.91
N ASN A 196 4.25 -6.79 29.35
CA ASN A 196 4.33 -7.94 28.45
C ASN A 196 4.76 -7.50 27.06
N PHE A 197 4.21 -6.39 26.55
CA PHE A 197 4.62 -5.76 25.30
C PHE A 197 6.12 -5.39 25.30
N ASP A 198 6.62 -4.89 26.44
CA ASP A 198 8.02 -4.51 26.62
C ASP A 198 8.96 -5.70 26.93
N LYS A 199 8.44 -6.85 27.41
CA LYS A 199 9.27 -8.02 27.82
C LYS A 199 9.39 -9.11 26.77
N GLU A 200 8.37 -9.35 25.97
CA GLU A 200 8.38 -10.36 24.91
C GLU A 200 8.44 -9.68 23.56
N ASP A 201 9.66 -9.46 23.11
CA ASP A 201 9.90 -9.07 21.72
C ASP A 201 10.01 -10.36 20.89
N SER A 202 8.86 -11.03 20.69
CA SER A 202 8.74 -12.29 19.94
C SER A 202 9.31 -12.20 18.52
N PHE A 203 9.64 -10.99 18.07
CA PHE A 203 10.26 -10.69 16.78
C PHE A 203 11.43 -9.69 16.87
N ALA A 204 12.00 -9.39 18.06
CA ALA A 204 13.12 -8.45 18.21
C ALA A 204 14.30 -8.74 17.27
N ASN A 205 14.57 -10.03 17.05
CA ASN A 205 15.64 -10.53 16.20
C ASN A 205 15.06 -11.38 15.07
N ALA A 206 13.91 -10.96 14.53
CA ALA A 206 13.24 -11.70 13.47
C ALA A 206 14.09 -11.75 12.20
N GLY A 207 14.17 -12.95 11.62
CA GLY A 207 14.69 -13.19 10.29
C GLY A 207 13.55 -13.52 9.33
N LEU A 208 13.70 -13.07 8.09
CA LEU A 208 12.83 -13.45 6.98
C LEU A 208 13.36 -14.70 6.30
N ARG A 209 12.50 -15.68 6.11
CA ARG A 209 12.80 -16.87 5.31
C ARG A 209 11.74 -17.09 4.25
N GLN A 210 12.15 -17.05 2.99
CA GLN A 210 11.27 -17.31 1.85
C GLN A 210 10.87 -18.80 1.81
N LEU A 211 9.56 -19.08 1.70
CA LEU A 211 8.99 -20.43 1.66
C LEU A 211 8.54 -20.85 0.25
N THR A 212 8.27 -19.90 -0.65
CA THR A 212 7.92 -20.18 -2.05
C THR A 212 8.79 -19.37 -3.00
N THR A 213 8.98 -19.84 -4.23
CA THR A 213 9.76 -19.15 -5.27
C THR A 213 9.02 -19.06 -6.61
N ASN A 214 7.71 -19.35 -6.62
CA ASN A 214 6.92 -19.35 -7.86
C ASN A 214 6.45 -17.93 -8.24
N GLY A 215 6.48 -16.98 -7.30
CA GLY A 215 6.10 -15.58 -7.53
C GLY A 215 4.62 -15.32 -7.83
N LYS A 216 3.75 -16.31 -7.67
CA LYS A 216 2.35 -16.30 -8.11
C LYS A 216 1.37 -16.57 -6.97
N VAL A 217 1.80 -16.42 -5.72
CA VAL A 217 0.95 -16.67 -4.55
C VAL A 217 -0.09 -15.55 -4.41
N ALA A 218 -1.36 -15.91 -4.28
CA ALA A 218 -2.46 -14.96 -4.14
C ALA A 218 -2.91 -14.77 -2.67
N ILE A 219 -3.01 -15.88 -1.93
CA ILE A 219 -3.40 -15.94 -0.51
C ILE A 219 -2.71 -17.14 0.14
N ALA A 220 -2.49 -17.07 1.45
CA ALA A 220 -1.87 -18.13 2.24
C ALA A 220 -2.42 -18.15 3.67
N ALA A 221 -2.24 -19.28 4.36
CA ALA A 221 -2.55 -19.47 5.78
C ALA A 221 -1.53 -20.42 6.41
N LEU A 222 -1.17 -20.19 7.67
CA LEU A 222 -0.22 -20.99 8.43
C LEU A 222 -0.98 -21.99 9.32
N ALA A 223 -0.50 -23.21 9.41
CA ALA A 223 -1.07 -24.17 10.35
C ALA A 223 -0.73 -23.76 11.81
N PRO A 224 -1.60 -24.06 12.80
CA PRO A 224 -1.37 -23.65 14.19
C PRO A 224 -0.07 -24.21 14.80
N ASP A 225 0.49 -25.29 14.26
CA ASP A 225 1.75 -25.87 14.70
C ASP A 225 3.00 -25.17 14.13
N GLY A 226 2.83 -24.24 13.19
CA GLY A 226 3.90 -23.51 12.51
C GLY A 226 4.74 -24.36 11.56
N LYS A 227 4.32 -25.59 11.21
CA LYS A 227 5.11 -26.53 10.41
C LYS A 227 4.64 -26.66 8.96
N THR A 228 3.36 -26.39 8.71
CA THR A 228 2.77 -26.46 7.37
C THR A 228 2.00 -25.19 7.07
N PHE A 229 1.77 -24.92 5.79
CA PHE A 229 0.98 -23.79 5.33
C PHE A 229 0.19 -24.16 4.08
N ALA A 230 -0.95 -23.54 3.87
CA ALA A 230 -1.76 -23.70 2.66
C ALA A 230 -1.70 -22.42 1.85
N TYR A 231 -1.69 -22.52 0.52
CA TYR A 231 -1.61 -21.34 -0.33
C TYR A 231 -2.25 -21.54 -1.70
N VAL A 232 -2.72 -20.44 -2.28
CA VAL A 232 -3.28 -20.42 -3.63
C VAL A 232 -2.27 -19.82 -4.60
N VAL A 233 -2.04 -20.52 -5.70
CA VAL A 233 -1.30 -20.01 -6.85
C VAL A 233 -2.29 -19.50 -7.88
N ASN A 234 -2.11 -18.27 -8.35
CA ASN A 234 -2.85 -17.68 -9.47
C ASN A 234 -1.93 -17.53 -10.68
N ASP A 235 -2.16 -18.32 -11.71
CA ASP A 235 -1.39 -18.32 -12.95
C ASP A 235 -2.31 -17.97 -14.13
N SER A 236 -2.26 -16.73 -14.59
CA SER A 236 -3.06 -16.23 -15.72
C SER A 236 -4.56 -16.58 -15.60
N GLY A 237 -5.14 -16.37 -14.40
CA GLY A 237 -6.55 -16.64 -14.13
C GLY A 237 -6.84 -18.06 -13.63
N LYS A 238 -5.94 -19.02 -13.88
CA LYS A 238 -6.04 -20.38 -13.31
C LYS A 238 -5.58 -20.39 -11.87
N ARG A 239 -6.40 -20.96 -10.99
CA ARG A 239 -6.13 -20.99 -9.55
C ARG A 239 -6.03 -22.42 -9.05
N SER A 240 -4.97 -22.71 -8.31
CA SER A 240 -4.72 -24.01 -7.67
C SER A 240 -4.45 -23.83 -6.19
N LEU A 241 -4.84 -24.82 -5.37
CA LEU A 241 -4.64 -24.83 -3.93
C LEU A 241 -3.57 -25.86 -3.57
N TRP A 242 -2.62 -25.46 -2.73
CA TRP A 242 -1.44 -26.24 -2.38
C TRP A 242 -1.23 -26.28 -0.88
N LEU A 243 -0.58 -27.36 -0.42
CA LEU A 243 -0.01 -27.51 0.91
C LEU A 243 1.52 -27.44 0.80
N GLY A 244 2.14 -26.53 1.55
CA GLY A 244 3.58 -26.38 1.67
C GLY A 244 4.07 -26.73 3.07
N PHE A 245 5.38 -26.95 3.17
CA PHE A 245 6.06 -27.36 4.40
C PHE A 245 7.11 -26.33 4.78
N VAL A 246 7.07 -25.90 6.03
CA VAL A 246 7.95 -24.85 6.55
C VAL A 246 9.40 -25.31 6.56
N ASP A 247 9.69 -26.61 6.65
CA ASP A 247 11.04 -27.18 6.57
C ASP A 247 11.59 -27.31 5.14
N GLY A 248 10.84 -26.91 4.11
CA GLY A 248 11.23 -27.02 2.70
C GLY A 248 10.93 -28.38 2.07
N GLY A 249 10.11 -29.23 2.71
CA GLY A 249 9.58 -30.45 2.11
C GLY A 249 8.77 -30.21 0.81
N ASN A 250 8.50 -31.27 0.06
CA ASN A 250 7.79 -31.17 -1.22
C ASN A 250 6.36 -30.64 -1.07
N HIS A 251 5.99 -29.64 -1.85
CA HIS A 251 4.64 -29.09 -1.82
C HIS A 251 3.64 -30.02 -2.52
N LEU A 252 2.45 -30.17 -1.94
CA LEU A 252 1.42 -31.10 -2.40
C LEU A 252 0.23 -30.33 -2.98
N PRO A 253 -0.25 -30.66 -4.19
CA PRO A 253 -1.46 -30.06 -4.72
C PRO A 253 -2.69 -30.60 -3.97
N LEU A 254 -3.48 -29.70 -3.38
CA LEU A 254 -4.76 -30.04 -2.74
C LEU A 254 -5.94 -29.90 -3.71
N ARG A 255 -5.92 -28.89 -4.58
CA ARG A 255 -6.85 -28.76 -5.71
C ARG A 255 -6.08 -28.34 -6.98
N PRO A 256 -6.33 -29.00 -8.13
CA PRO A 256 -5.65 -28.70 -9.39
C PRO A 256 -6.01 -27.29 -9.89
N ALA A 257 -5.19 -26.80 -10.82
CA ALA A 257 -5.41 -25.50 -11.45
C ALA A 257 -6.69 -25.50 -12.28
N SER A 258 -7.59 -24.55 -12.01
CA SER A 258 -8.85 -24.40 -12.73
C SER A 258 -9.20 -22.92 -12.92
N GLU A 259 -9.96 -22.62 -13.97
CA GLU A 259 -10.49 -21.27 -14.27
C GLU A 259 -11.90 -21.08 -13.69
N ASP A 260 -12.48 -22.12 -13.11
CA ASP A 260 -13.88 -22.21 -12.68
C ASP A 260 -14.26 -21.34 -11.49
N GLY A 261 -13.34 -20.56 -10.92
CA GLY A 261 -13.69 -19.70 -9.79
C GLY A 261 -12.52 -19.02 -9.10
N ARG A 262 -12.82 -18.36 -7.97
CA ARG A 262 -11.90 -17.52 -7.20
C ARG A 262 -11.90 -17.90 -5.72
N TYR A 263 -10.72 -17.98 -5.13
CA TYR A 263 -10.54 -18.09 -3.68
C TYR A 263 -10.50 -16.70 -3.04
N TYR A 264 -11.13 -16.56 -1.87
CA TYR A 264 -11.18 -15.29 -1.13
C TYR A 264 -10.38 -15.34 0.17
N ASN A 265 -10.35 -16.50 0.85
CA ASN A 265 -9.72 -16.63 2.16
C ASN A 265 -9.35 -18.11 2.44
N LEU A 266 -8.34 -18.34 3.27
CA LEU A 266 -7.86 -19.64 3.76
C LEU A 266 -7.69 -19.57 5.28
N ALA A 267 -8.01 -20.65 6.00
CA ALA A 267 -7.69 -20.78 7.41
C ALA A 267 -7.56 -22.26 7.81
N PHE A 268 -6.60 -22.59 8.66
CA PHE A 268 -6.56 -23.91 9.29
C PHE A 268 -7.55 -23.97 10.47
N GLY A 269 -8.13 -25.15 10.69
CA GLY A 269 -8.85 -25.43 11.93
C GLY A 269 -7.91 -25.34 13.14
N PRO A 270 -8.42 -25.02 14.35
CA PRO A 270 -7.58 -24.91 15.54
C PRO A 270 -6.88 -26.20 15.96
N ASP A 271 -7.23 -27.35 15.40
CA ASP A 271 -6.53 -28.63 15.59
C ASP A 271 -5.47 -28.92 14.52
N GLY A 272 -5.41 -28.11 13.46
CA GLY A 272 -4.54 -28.30 12.30
C GLY A 272 -4.96 -29.45 11.39
N SER A 273 -6.08 -30.14 11.64
CA SER A 273 -6.48 -31.33 10.87
C SER A 273 -7.28 -31.01 9.60
N ARG A 274 -7.91 -29.83 9.57
CA ARG A 274 -8.78 -29.36 8.48
C ARG A 274 -8.34 -28.02 7.93
N LEU A 275 -8.49 -27.87 6.63
CA LEU A 275 -8.35 -26.60 5.93
C LEU A 275 -9.73 -26.07 5.56
N TYR A 276 -10.00 -24.83 5.91
CA TYR A 276 -11.17 -24.07 5.52
C TYR A 276 -10.79 -23.06 4.45
N TYR A 277 -11.65 -22.90 3.45
CA TYR A 277 -11.42 -21.93 2.39
C TYR A 277 -12.74 -21.39 1.85
N SER A 278 -12.75 -20.11 1.51
CA SER A 278 -13.87 -19.53 0.78
C SER A 278 -13.57 -19.53 -0.71
N TYR A 279 -14.56 -19.95 -1.50
CA TYR A 279 -14.43 -20.10 -2.93
C TYR A 279 -15.76 -19.77 -3.64
N LYS A 280 -15.68 -18.96 -4.69
CA LYS A 280 -16.80 -18.68 -5.61
C LYS A 280 -16.53 -19.38 -6.93
N ASP A 281 -17.37 -20.35 -7.25
CA ASP A 281 -17.47 -20.88 -8.62
C ASP A 281 -18.10 -19.81 -9.53
N ASP A 282 -17.62 -19.68 -10.75
CA ASP A 282 -18.10 -18.72 -11.76
C ASP A 282 -19.61 -18.86 -12.05
N LYS A 283 -20.17 -20.06 -11.90
CA LYS A 283 -21.61 -20.34 -12.06
C LYS A 283 -22.42 -19.95 -10.82
N SER A 284 -21.75 -19.79 -9.68
CA SER A 284 -22.41 -19.43 -8.42
C SER A 284 -22.51 -17.92 -8.29
N PRO A 285 -23.67 -17.37 -7.88
CA PRO A 285 -23.83 -15.93 -7.72
C PRO A 285 -22.95 -15.38 -6.58
N LYS A 286 -22.68 -16.21 -5.56
CA LYS A 286 -22.03 -15.84 -4.29
C LYS A 286 -20.96 -16.87 -3.90
N PRO A 287 -19.90 -16.46 -3.20
CA PRO A 287 -18.90 -17.37 -2.64
C PRO A 287 -19.50 -18.24 -1.54
N ALA A 288 -18.90 -19.41 -1.30
CA ALA A 288 -19.26 -20.30 -0.22
C ALA A 288 -18.03 -20.74 0.58
N LEU A 289 -18.23 -21.04 1.86
CA LEU A 289 -17.23 -21.63 2.73
C LEU A 289 -17.21 -23.14 2.52
N TYR A 290 -16.02 -23.69 2.31
CA TYR A 290 -15.75 -25.11 2.19
C TYR A 290 -14.76 -25.55 3.26
N ARG A 291 -14.77 -26.85 3.59
CA ARG A 291 -13.72 -27.50 4.38
C ARG A 291 -13.23 -28.77 3.70
N MET A 292 -11.99 -29.13 3.97
CA MET A 292 -11.41 -30.42 3.58
C MET A 292 -10.36 -30.89 4.60
N PRO A 293 -10.03 -32.19 4.64
CA PRO A 293 -8.86 -32.69 5.36
C PRO A 293 -7.57 -32.05 4.81
N VAL A 294 -6.60 -31.73 5.67
CA VAL A 294 -5.32 -31.12 5.25
C VAL A 294 -4.51 -32.06 4.35
N SER A 295 -4.68 -33.38 4.49
CA SER A 295 -4.11 -34.39 3.60
C SER A 295 -4.69 -34.36 2.17
N GLY A 296 -5.66 -33.49 1.90
CA GLY A 296 -6.49 -33.52 0.69
C GLY A 296 -7.65 -34.50 0.80
N GLY A 297 -8.51 -34.52 -0.23
CA GLY A 297 -9.65 -35.42 -0.34
C GLY A 297 -10.96 -34.71 -0.67
N VAL A 298 -12.07 -35.27 -0.19
CA VAL A 298 -13.41 -34.75 -0.47
C VAL A 298 -13.59 -33.39 0.19
N GLN A 299 -13.96 -32.40 -0.63
CA GLN A 299 -14.38 -31.07 -0.17
C GLN A 299 -15.85 -31.11 0.24
N GLU A 300 -16.16 -30.44 1.36
CA GLU A 300 -17.52 -30.30 1.87
C GLU A 300 -17.89 -28.82 1.90
N LYS A 301 -19.03 -28.47 1.30
CA LYS A 301 -19.58 -27.11 1.40
C LYS A 301 -20.24 -26.97 2.77
N ILE A 302 -19.89 -25.89 3.47
CA ILE A 302 -20.28 -25.63 4.85
C ILE A 302 -21.36 -24.56 4.91
N LEU A 303 -21.10 -23.39 4.32
CA LEU A 303 -22.05 -22.28 4.29
C LEU A 303 -22.02 -21.55 2.96
N ASP A 304 -23.19 -21.12 2.51
CA ASP A 304 -23.33 -20.25 1.34
C ASP A 304 -23.15 -18.77 1.75
N ASP A 305 -22.70 -17.96 0.79
CA ASP A 305 -22.58 -16.51 0.91
C ASP A 305 -21.64 -16.06 2.04
N VAL A 306 -20.44 -16.67 2.05
CA VAL A 306 -19.31 -16.38 2.94
C VAL A 306 -18.05 -16.21 2.10
N ASP A 307 -17.47 -15.01 2.07
CA ASP A 307 -16.25 -14.66 1.33
C ASP A 307 -15.01 -14.59 2.25
N ASN A 308 -14.99 -13.66 3.18
CA ASN A 308 -13.94 -13.49 4.18
C ASN A 308 -14.47 -13.94 5.53
N PHE A 309 -13.68 -14.72 6.24
CA PHE A 309 -14.07 -15.26 7.54
C PHE A 309 -12.86 -15.39 8.46
N SER A 310 -13.14 -15.54 9.75
CA SER A 310 -12.17 -15.90 10.78
C SER A 310 -12.79 -16.97 11.68
N LEU A 311 -12.05 -18.05 11.95
CA LEU A 311 -12.51 -19.13 12.84
C LEU A 311 -12.32 -18.74 14.30
N SER A 312 -13.29 -19.09 15.15
CA SER A 312 -13.13 -18.94 16.59
C SER A 312 -11.99 -19.83 17.12
N PRO A 313 -11.33 -19.45 18.23
CA PRO A 313 -10.21 -20.24 18.78
C PRO A 313 -10.58 -21.69 19.15
N ASP A 314 -11.85 -21.94 19.49
CA ASP A 314 -12.39 -23.27 19.77
C ASP A 314 -12.85 -24.03 18.51
N GLY A 315 -12.86 -23.38 17.34
CA GLY A 315 -13.20 -23.95 16.04
C GLY A 315 -14.69 -24.23 15.85
N ARG A 316 -15.56 -23.69 16.72
CA ARG A 316 -17.01 -23.95 16.68
C ARG A 316 -17.80 -22.90 15.90
N GLN A 317 -17.26 -21.69 15.80
CA GLN A 317 -17.91 -20.55 15.17
C GLN A 317 -17.02 -19.92 14.10
N ILE A 318 -17.65 -19.17 13.22
CA ILE A 318 -16.99 -18.25 12.30
C ILE A 318 -17.46 -16.83 12.58
N ALA A 319 -16.58 -15.86 12.40
CA ALA A 319 -16.91 -14.46 12.22
C ALA A 319 -16.77 -14.09 10.75
N PHE A 320 -17.70 -13.33 10.20
CA PHE A 320 -17.68 -12.85 8.82
C PHE A 320 -18.48 -11.56 8.69
N ALA A 321 -18.21 -10.76 7.66
CA ALA A 321 -18.95 -9.55 7.38
C ALA A 321 -19.81 -9.67 6.12
N ARG A 322 -20.87 -8.87 6.08
CA ARG A 322 -21.76 -8.78 4.92
C ARG A 322 -22.30 -7.37 4.77
N ARG A 323 -22.46 -6.95 3.52
CA ARG A 323 -23.25 -5.77 3.16
C ARG A 323 -24.71 -6.16 2.95
N GLU A 324 -25.62 -5.55 3.70
CA GLU A 324 -27.07 -5.71 3.54
C GLU A 324 -27.71 -4.32 3.42
N GLY A 325 -28.21 -4.00 2.21
CA GLY A 325 -28.70 -2.66 1.90
C GLY A 325 -27.58 -1.62 1.95
N ASP A 326 -27.79 -0.56 2.73
CA ASP A 326 -26.81 0.51 2.95
C ASP A 326 -26.02 0.36 4.26
N ARG A 327 -25.94 -0.88 4.76
CA ARG A 327 -25.22 -1.22 5.98
C ARG A 327 -24.21 -2.33 5.76
N ASP A 328 -23.11 -2.23 6.49
CA ASP A 328 -22.08 -3.25 6.66
C ASP A 328 -22.25 -3.88 8.03
N LEU A 329 -22.31 -5.20 8.11
CA LEU A 329 -22.62 -5.95 9.32
C LEU A 329 -21.54 -6.99 9.59
N ILE A 330 -21.17 -7.16 10.85
CA ILE A 330 -20.29 -8.24 11.32
C ILE A 330 -21.14 -9.24 12.10
N PHE A 331 -21.04 -10.52 11.75
CA PHE A 331 -21.77 -11.61 12.39
C PHE A 331 -20.82 -12.65 12.96
N THR A 332 -21.32 -13.41 13.94
CA THR A 332 -20.86 -14.77 14.20
C THR A 332 -21.93 -15.79 13.82
N ALA A 333 -21.53 -17.00 13.49
CA ALA A 333 -22.42 -18.15 13.34
C ALA A 333 -21.68 -19.46 13.64
N GLY A 334 -22.43 -20.51 13.99
CA GLY A 334 -21.89 -21.87 14.02
C GLY A 334 -21.48 -22.34 12.63
N LEU A 335 -20.65 -23.39 12.55
CA LEU A 335 -20.23 -23.95 11.26
C LEU A 335 -21.40 -24.56 10.45
N ASP A 336 -22.49 -24.92 11.08
CA ASP A 336 -23.73 -25.35 10.41
C ASP A 336 -24.67 -24.17 10.05
N GLY A 337 -24.24 -22.94 10.32
CA GLY A 337 -25.00 -21.71 10.10
C GLY A 337 -26.02 -21.42 11.19
N SER A 338 -26.15 -22.29 12.19
CA SER A 338 -27.02 -22.06 13.34
C SER A 338 -26.46 -20.96 14.25
N GLY A 339 -27.32 -20.41 15.11
CA GLY A 339 -26.90 -19.44 16.12
C GLY A 339 -26.31 -18.15 15.56
N ARG A 340 -26.75 -17.70 14.38
CA ARG A 340 -26.29 -16.43 13.78
C ARG A 340 -26.56 -15.26 14.74
N HIS A 341 -25.52 -14.52 15.06
CA HIS A 341 -25.55 -13.37 15.97
C HIS A 341 -24.94 -12.15 15.27
N GLU A 342 -25.71 -11.07 15.15
CA GLU A 342 -25.20 -9.77 14.68
C GLU A 342 -24.41 -9.14 15.82
N ILE A 343 -23.12 -8.90 15.61
CA ILE A 343 -22.26 -8.27 16.61
C ILE A 343 -22.42 -6.75 16.54
N ILE A 344 -22.32 -6.21 15.33
CA ILE A 344 -22.35 -4.76 15.08
C ILE A 344 -22.69 -4.48 13.61
N SER A 345 -23.27 -3.32 13.34
CA SER A 345 -23.51 -2.79 12.01
C SER A 345 -23.12 -1.32 11.88
N PHE A 346 -22.73 -0.93 10.67
CA PHE A 346 -22.28 0.42 10.30
C PHE A 346 -22.97 0.88 9.01
N PRO A 347 -23.19 2.19 8.81
CA PRO A 347 -23.49 2.72 7.48
C PRO A 347 -22.39 2.33 6.49
N LYS A 348 -22.76 2.03 5.24
CA LYS A 348 -21.84 1.57 4.20
C LYS A 348 -20.58 2.44 4.04
N ASN A 349 -20.73 3.76 4.12
CA ASN A 349 -19.62 4.70 3.91
C ASN A 349 -18.73 4.89 5.16
N GLU A 350 -19.17 4.43 6.32
CA GLU A 350 -18.40 4.44 7.58
C GLU A 350 -18.03 3.01 8.01
N GLY A 351 -18.20 2.08 7.07
CA GLY A 351 -18.26 0.65 7.30
C GLY A 351 -16.91 -0.02 7.53
N VAL A 352 -16.90 -1.30 7.23
CA VAL A 352 -15.84 -2.22 7.63
C VAL A 352 -15.04 -2.67 6.42
N VAL A 353 -13.73 -2.82 6.58
CA VAL A 353 -12.90 -3.45 5.55
C VAL A 353 -13.03 -4.98 5.69
N PHE A 354 -13.80 -5.61 4.80
CA PHE A 354 -14.30 -6.99 4.95
C PHE A 354 -13.22 -8.09 5.00
N ASN A 355 -11.96 -7.81 4.73
CA ASN A 355 -10.90 -8.81 4.71
C ASN A 355 -9.96 -8.77 5.94
N THR A 356 -10.33 -8.12 7.05
CA THR A 356 -9.39 -7.76 8.14
C THR A 356 -9.62 -8.42 9.50
N PHE A 357 -10.67 -9.23 9.65
CA PHE A 357 -11.11 -9.76 10.95
C PHE A 357 -10.16 -10.80 11.57
N SER A 358 -9.90 -10.68 12.87
CA SER A 358 -9.28 -11.75 13.66
C SER A 358 -9.86 -11.87 15.06
N TRP A 359 -10.09 -13.11 15.51
CA TRP A 359 -10.54 -13.42 16.86
C TRP A 359 -9.44 -13.25 17.89
N SER A 360 -9.79 -12.68 19.05
CA SER A 360 -8.91 -12.75 20.22
C SER A 360 -8.78 -14.20 20.69
N PRO A 361 -7.64 -14.58 21.30
CA PRO A 361 -7.39 -15.96 21.73
C PRO A 361 -8.40 -16.50 22.76
N ASP A 362 -9.00 -15.60 23.55
CA ASP A 362 -10.04 -15.92 24.52
C ASP A 362 -11.45 -16.05 23.91
N GLY A 363 -11.60 -15.76 22.61
CA GLY A 363 -12.87 -15.82 21.90
C GLY A 363 -13.88 -14.72 22.26
N ARG A 364 -13.46 -13.65 22.95
CA ARG A 364 -14.38 -12.61 23.45
C ARG A 364 -14.44 -11.36 22.56
N ARG A 365 -13.38 -11.11 21.78
CA ARG A 365 -13.19 -9.90 20.99
C ARG A 365 -12.86 -10.21 19.54
N LEU A 366 -13.14 -9.26 18.66
CA LEU A 366 -12.68 -9.24 17.27
C LEU A 366 -11.88 -7.96 17.00
N ALA A 367 -10.75 -8.11 16.33
CA ALA A 367 -10.02 -7.00 15.71
C ALA A 367 -10.42 -6.89 14.23
N PHE A 368 -10.55 -5.66 13.72
CA PHE A 368 -10.87 -5.38 12.31
C PHE A 368 -10.49 -3.95 11.93
N SER A 369 -10.38 -3.67 10.65
CA SER A 369 -10.17 -2.31 10.13
C SER A 369 -11.51 -1.64 9.82
N LYS A 370 -11.68 -0.41 10.29
CA LYS A 370 -12.87 0.43 10.10
C LYS A 370 -12.49 1.72 9.37
N LEU A 371 -13.30 2.16 8.41
CA LEU A 371 -13.13 3.47 7.78
C LEU A 371 -13.18 4.60 8.83
N LYS A 372 -12.24 5.55 8.73
CA LYS A 372 -12.11 6.71 9.65
C LYS A 372 -13.39 7.55 9.65
N ASP A 373 -13.82 7.95 8.45
CA ASP A 373 -15.09 8.64 8.20
C ASP A 373 -15.53 8.42 6.74
N ALA A 374 -16.74 8.87 6.39
CA ALA A 374 -17.31 8.71 5.06
C ALA A 374 -16.54 9.42 3.93
N LYS A 375 -15.71 10.40 4.27
CA LYS A 375 -14.97 11.24 3.32
C LYS A 375 -13.51 10.82 3.19
N SER A 376 -12.95 10.14 4.19
CA SER A 376 -11.56 9.70 4.30
C SER A 376 -11.29 8.47 3.45
N LEU A 377 -10.08 8.42 2.87
CA LEU A 377 -9.55 7.22 2.22
C LEU A 377 -8.91 6.25 3.23
N GLY A 378 -8.72 6.67 4.49
CA GLY A 378 -8.02 5.92 5.53
C GLY A 378 -8.93 5.08 6.43
N ASN A 379 -8.32 4.12 7.13
CA ASN A 379 -9.00 3.24 8.07
C ASN A 379 -8.14 2.90 9.30
N ASP A 380 -8.81 2.77 10.45
CA ASP A 380 -8.21 2.49 11.75
C ASP A 380 -8.48 1.07 12.23
N LEU A 381 -7.63 0.61 13.15
CA LEU A 381 -7.86 -0.62 13.89
C LEU A 381 -9.00 -0.42 14.89
N ALA A 382 -9.97 -1.32 14.88
CA ALA A 382 -11.08 -1.37 15.80
C ALA A 382 -11.11 -2.71 16.56
N ILE A 383 -11.46 -2.66 17.85
CA ILE A 383 -11.66 -3.84 18.69
C ILE A 383 -13.11 -3.84 19.18
N VAL A 384 -13.88 -4.88 18.83
CA VAL A 384 -15.27 -5.07 19.28
C VAL A 384 -15.39 -6.22 20.27
N GLU A 385 -16.17 -6.01 21.33
CA GLU A 385 -16.61 -7.03 22.28
C GLU A 385 -17.79 -7.80 21.69
N ILE A 386 -17.64 -9.10 21.49
CA ILE A 386 -18.62 -9.91 20.75
C ILE A 386 -19.95 -10.00 21.49
N ALA A 387 -19.92 -10.04 22.83
CA ALA A 387 -21.11 -10.22 23.65
C ALA A 387 -22.01 -8.98 23.69
N THR A 388 -21.45 -7.78 23.51
CA THR A 388 -22.16 -6.51 23.67
C THR A 388 -22.28 -5.71 22.38
N GLY A 389 -21.42 -5.97 21.39
CA GLY A 389 -21.28 -5.12 20.21
C GLY A 389 -20.56 -3.80 20.48
N ASN A 390 -20.13 -3.54 21.71
CA ASN A 390 -19.36 -2.33 22.02
C ASN A 390 -17.97 -2.44 21.41
N TYR A 391 -17.58 -1.42 20.65
CA TYR A 391 -16.25 -1.36 20.05
C TYR A 391 -15.51 -0.09 20.44
N ARG A 392 -14.20 -0.13 20.28
CA ARG A 392 -13.34 1.05 20.37
C ARG A 392 -12.43 1.12 19.16
N LEU A 393 -12.08 2.34 18.77
CA LEU A 393 -11.00 2.61 17.84
C LEU A 393 -9.67 2.62 18.59
N ILE A 394 -8.64 2.11 17.93
CA ILE A 394 -7.23 2.26 18.31
C ILE A 394 -6.68 3.29 17.34
N GLU A 395 -6.80 4.57 17.72
CA GLU A 395 -6.32 5.69 16.91
C GLU A 395 -4.79 5.64 16.83
N ASN A 396 -4.25 5.86 15.63
CA ASN A 396 -2.82 5.95 15.41
C ASN A 396 -2.51 7.00 14.34
N GLU A 397 -1.65 7.95 14.67
CA GLU A 397 -1.20 9.03 13.77
C GLU A 397 -0.22 8.52 12.70
N ILE A 398 0.41 7.36 12.92
CA ILE A 398 1.42 6.78 12.03
C ILE A 398 0.77 6.16 10.80
N TRP A 399 -0.51 5.77 10.84
CA TRP A 399 -1.14 5.02 9.75
C TRP A 399 -2.12 5.84 8.92
N ARG A 400 -2.00 5.69 7.61
CA ARG A 400 -3.05 6.05 6.65
C ARG A 400 -4.11 4.95 6.58
N ASP A 401 -3.65 3.72 6.37
CA ASP A 401 -4.49 2.53 6.18
C ASP A 401 -4.02 1.36 7.05
N THR A 402 -4.97 0.52 7.44
CA THR A 402 -4.80 -0.79 8.07
C THR A 402 -5.52 -1.84 7.23
N ALA A 403 -4.94 -3.04 7.17
CA ALA A 403 -5.48 -4.18 6.44
C ALA A 403 -5.58 -5.40 7.35
N LYS A 404 -4.96 -6.53 6.96
CA LYS A 404 -5.07 -7.79 7.72
C LYS A 404 -4.60 -7.60 9.17
N THR A 405 -5.31 -8.22 10.10
CA THR A 405 -4.97 -8.25 11.52
C THR A 405 -4.87 -9.70 12.01
N VAL A 406 -4.02 -9.96 13.01
CA VAL A 406 -3.97 -11.25 13.72
C VAL A 406 -3.58 -11.02 15.18
N TRP A 407 -4.27 -11.69 16.11
CA TRP A 407 -3.96 -11.56 17.54
C TRP A 407 -2.75 -12.38 17.94
N MET A 408 -1.94 -11.79 18.82
CA MET A 408 -0.95 -12.56 19.58
C MET A 408 -1.65 -13.49 20.57
N LYS A 409 -1.06 -14.66 20.83
CA LYS A 409 -1.62 -15.71 21.69
C LYS A 409 -1.97 -15.24 23.11
N ASP A 410 -1.20 -14.30 23.63
CA ASP A 410 -1.39 -13.74 24.97
C ASP A 410 -2.59 -12.78 25.05
N GLY A 411 -3.16 -12.37 23.92
CA GLY A 411 -4.28 -11.44 23.82
C GLY A 411 -3.94 -10.00 24.23
N SER A 412 -2.65 -9.66 24.36
CA SER A 412 -2.17 -8.34 24.76
C SER A 412 -1.96 -7.39 23.57
N SER A 413 -1.75 -7.95 22.37
CA SER A 413 -1.44 -7.18 21.17
C SER A 413 -1.97 -7.83 19.90
N VAL A 414 -2.05 -7.03 18.84
CA VAL A 414 -2.48 -7.41 17.49
C VAL A 414 -1.37 -7.04 16.51
N ILE A 415 -1.05 -7.95 15.58
CA ILE A 415 -0.20 -7.64 14.43
C ILE A 415 -1.10 -7.15 13.29
N VAL A 416 -0.68 -6.08 12.63
CA VAL A 416 -1.44 -5.38 11.59
C VAL A 416 -0.56 -5.13 10.38
N HIS A 417 -1.10 -5.38 9.18
CA HIS A 417 -0.60 -4.77 7.94
C HIS A 417 -1.05 -3.32 7.91
N ALA A 418 -0.15 -2.35 7.86
CA ALA A 418 -0.53 -0.95 7.78
C ALA A 418 0.33 -0.17 6.78
N VAL A 419 -0.26 0.88 6.20
CA VAL A 419 0.39 1.85 5.33
C VAL A 419 0.64 3.10 6.15
N GLU A 420 1.87 3.59 6.14
CA GLU A 420 2.25 4.80 6.87
C GLU A 420 1.55 6.06 6.33
N HIS A 421 1.31 7.04 7.21
CA HIS A 421 0.53 8.24 6.97
C HIS A 421 1.01 9.05 5.76
N ASP A 422 2.32 9.17 5.60
CA ASP A 422 2.94 9.98 4.55
C ASP A 422 3.07 9.23 3.21
N SER A 423 2.71 7.95 3.16
CA SER A 423 2.81 7.13 1.94
C SER A 423 1.59 7.35 1.04
N TRP A 424 1.57 8.45 0.29
CA TRP A 424 0.48 8.80 -0.64
C TRP A 424 0.65 8.25 -2.05
N THR A 425 1.55 7.30 -2.26
CA THR A 425 1.69 6.66 -3.55
C THR A 425 0.49 5.77 -3.84
N SER A 426 0.19 5.64 -5.13
CA SER A 426 -0.88 4.84 -5.69
C SER A 426 -0.60 3.33 -5.64
N VAL A 427 0.61 2.94 -5.23
CA VAL A 427 0.98 1.56 -4.89
C VAL A 427 1.45 1.53 -3.43
N PRO A 428 0.50 1.60 -2.47
CA PRO A 428 0.85 1.69 -1.06
C PRO A 428 1.66 0.47 -0.63
N GLN A 429 2.69 0.71 0.17
CA GLN A 429 3.50 -0.33 0.77
C GLN A 429 2.93 -0.66 2.14
N PHE A 430 2.55 -1.91 2.34
CA PHE A 430 2.09 -2.39 3.64
C PHE A 430 3.29 -2.89 4.44
N HIS A 431 3.46 -2.34 5.64
CA HIS A 431 4.46 -2.78 6.61
C HIS A 431 3.78 -3.54 7.76
N LEU A 432 4.59 -4.17 8.60
CA LEU A 432 4.14 -5.01 9.71
C LEU A 432 4.32 -4.30 11.04
N PHE A 433 3.21 -4.07 11.74
CA PHE A 433 3.22 -3.42 13.05
C PHE A 433 2.62 -4.34 14.11
N GLN A 434 3.21 -4.33 15.29
CA GLN A 434 2.61 -4.90 16.50
C GLN A 434 2.02 -3.76 17.35
N VAL A 435 0.77 -3.93 17.76
CA VAL A 435 -0.05 -2.90 18.39
C VAL A 435 -0.54 -3.40 19.75
N ALA A 436 -0.15 -2.72 20.82
CA ALA A 436 -0.59 -3.03 22.18
C ALA A 436 -2.07 -2.68 22.38
N ILE A 437 -2.82 -3.56 23.05
CA ILE A 437 -4.25 -3.41 23.30
C ILE A 437 -4.48 -3.34 24.82
N PRO A 438 -4.95 -2.20 25.38
CA PRO A 438 -5.62 -1.08 24.72
C PRO A 438 -4.79 0.07 24.19
N SER A 439 -3.54 0.19 24.62
CA SER A 439 -2.87 1.48 24.64
C SER A 439 -2.68 2.08 23.25
N GLY A 440 -2.64 1.24 22.21
CA GLY A 440 -2.33 1.66 20.85
C GLY A 440 -0.82 1.82 20.61
N ASP A 441 0.02 1.53 21.62
CA ASP A 441 1.46 1.60 21.47
C ASP A 441 1.89 0.68 20.34
N THR A 442 2.65 1.24 19.41
CA THR A 442 2.93 0.61 18.13
C THR A 442 4.43 0.49 17.95
N ARG A 443 4.87 -0.68 17.50
CA ARG A 443 6.23 -0.90 17.02
C ARG A 443 6.21 -1.64 15.69
N GLU A 444 7.17 -1.33 14.84
CA GLU A 444 7.40 -2.07 13.60
C GLU A 444 8.06 -3.42 13.92
N ILE A 445 7.66 -4.49 13.22
CA ILE A 445 8.19 -5.85 13.41
C ILE A 445 9.44 -6.06 12.57
N VAL A 446 9.42 -5.59 11.31
CA VAL A 446 10.53 -5.70 10.37
C VAL A 446 10.67 -4.36 9.65
N SER A 447 11.80 -3.69 9.85
CA SER A 447 12.14 -2.45 9.13
C SER A 447 12.93 -2.78 7.87
N ASP A 448 12.23 -3.14 6.79
CA ASP A 448 12.82 -3.35 5.47
C ASP A 448 12.05 -2.64 4.36
N LEU A 449 12.44 -2.85 3.10
CA LEU A 449 11.83 -2.20 1.94
C LEU A 449 10.80 -3.10 1.24
N ASN A 450 10.32 -4.16 1.89
CA ASN A 450 9.36 -5.08 1.30
C ASN A 450 7.92 -4.60 1.51
N ASP A 451 7.08 -4.87 0.51
CA ASP A 451 5.63 -4.73 0.61
C ASP A 451 5.01 -6.04 1.13
N TYR A 452 4.26 -5.98 2.22
CA TYR A 452 3.63 -7.14 2.85
C TYR A 452 2.11 -7.14 2.66
N GLU A 453 1.59 -7.95 1.74
CA GLU A 453 0.16 -7.93 1.42
C GLU A 453 -0.49 -9.32 1.36
N GLY A 454 -1.82 -9.37 1.27
CA GLY A 454 -2.56 -10.59 0.90
C GLY A 454 -2.77 -11.65 2.00
N ALA A 455 -1.80 -11.91 2.87
CA ALA A 455 -1.90 -12.89 3.95
C ALA A 455 -1.18 -12.42 5.22
N LEU A 456 -1.75 -12.73 6.39
CA LEU A 456 -1.15 -12.50 7.70
C LEU A 456 -1.69 -13.56 8.66
N ASP A 457 -0.82 -14.44 9.13
CA ASP A 457 -1.23 -15.55 10.02
C ASP A 457 -0.10 -15.96 10.98
N LEU A 458 -0.46 -16.45 12.17
CA LEU A 458 0.46 -16.77 13.25
C LEU A 458 0.37 -18.24 13.66
N SER A 459 1.52 -18.82 14.03
CA SER A 459 1.52 -20.09 14.76
C SER A 459 0.85 -19.91 16.12
N ARG A 460 0.31 -20.99 16.71
CA ARG A 460 -0.43 -20.93 17.99
C ARG A 460 0.43 -20.41 19.15
N ASN A 461 1.75 -20.56 19.07
CA ASN A 461 2.69 -20.04 20.07
C ASN A 461 3.18 -18.62 19.76
N SER A 462 2.74 -17.99 18.67
CA SER A 462 3.18 -16.66 18.22
C SER A 462 4.70 -16.53 18.00
N GLU A 463 5.37 -17.64 17.67
CA GLU A 463 6.81 -17.67 17.37
C GLU A 463 7.11 -17.61 15.86
N ALA A 464 6.11 -17.88 15.02
CA ALA A 464 6.23 -17.85 13.58
C ALA A 464 5.07 -17.09 12.95
N LEU A 465 5.40 -16.08 12.16
CA LEU A 465 4.48 -15.24 11.41
C LEU A 465 4.63 -15.52 9.92
N LEU A 466 3.52 -15.77 9.24
CA LEU A 466 3.46 -15.97 7.80
C LEU A 466 2.81 -14.76 7.14
N THR A 467 3.44 -14.26 6.09
CA THR A 467 2.91 -13.20 5.23
C THR A 467 3.41 -13.40 3.79
N ILE A 468 2.95 -12.57 2.85
CA ILE A 468 3.41 -12.58 1.46
C ILE A 468 4.18 -11.29 1.18
N VAL A 469 5.41 -11.43 0.72
CA VAL A 469 6.17 -10.31 0.15
C VAL A 469 5.76 -10.13 -1.29
N HIS A 470 5.30 -8.92 -1.61
CA HIS A 470 5.02 -8.47 -2.96
C HIS A 470 6.16 -7.62 -3.48
N ARG A 471 6.59 -7.92 -4.70
CA ARG A 471 7.57 -7.12 -5.42
C ARG A 471 7.06 -6.86 -6.80
N GLN A 472 6.91 -5.60 -7.13
CA GLN A 472 6.48 -5.17 -8.46
C GLN A 472 7.52 -4.27 -9.09
N LEU A 473 7.78 -4.49 -10.38
CA LEU A 473 8.52 -3.56 -11.22
C LEU A 473 7.76 -3.35 -12.52
N ASN A 474 7.73 -2.12 -13.01
CA ASN A 474 7.14 -1.78 -14.30
C ASN A 474 8.17 -1.04 -15.13
N ASN A 475 8.24 -1.38 -16.42
CA ASN A 475 9.08 -0.70 -17.39
C ASN A 475 8.29 -0.31 -18.62
N ILE A 476 8.73 0.76 -19.27
CA ILE A 476 8.19 1.24 -20.52
C ILE A 476 8.91 0.53 -21.67
N TRP A 477 8.11 0.07 -22.63
CA TRP A 477 8.53 -0.54 -23.87
C TRP A 477 7.97 0.26 -25.04
N ILE A 478 8.69 0.30 -26.14
CA ILE A 478 8.26 0.98 -27.37
C ILE A 478 8.40 0.08 -28.58
N ALA A 479 7.42 0.14 -29.48
CA ALA A 479 7.39 -0.62 -30.72
C ALA A 479 6.82 0.24 -31.87
N PRO A 480 7.09 -0.13 -33.14
CA PRO A 480 6.27 0.35 -34.26
C PRO A 480 4.82 -0.08 -34.05
N ALA A 481 3.85 0.83 -34.25
CA ALA A 481 2.44 0.56 -33.96
C ALA A 481 1.86 -0.61 -34.77
N GLY A 482 2.33 -0.82 -36.01
CA GLY A 482 1.95 -1.96 -36.85
C GLY A 482 2.68 -3.28 -36.54
N ASN A 483 3.67 -3.27 -35.63
CA ASN A 483 4.36 -4.47 -35.20
C ASN A 483 4.76 -4.38 -33.71
N PRO A 484 3.79 -4.48 -32.78
CA PRO A 484 4.05 -4.45 -31.34
C PRO A 484 5.04 -5.53 -30.86
N GLY A 485 5.17 -6.63 -31.60
CA GLY A 485 6.10 -7.73 -31.28
C GLY A 485 7.58 -7.36 -31.42
N ALA A 486 7.91 -6.27 -32.12
CA ALA A 486 9.27 -5.74 -32.23
C ALA A 486 9.63 -4.77 -31.09
N ALA A 487 8.92 -4.84 -29.95
CA ALA A 487 9.10 -3.94 -28.83
C ALA A 487 10.52 -3.99 -28.24
N LYS A 488 11.01 -2.82 -27.83
CA LYS A 488 12.25 -2.63 -27.10
C LYS A 488 11.97 -1.96 -25.77
N GLN A 489 12.58 -2.47 -24.71
CA GLN A 489 12.54 -1.85 -23.40
C GLN A 489 13.36 -0.56 -23.42
N ILE A 490 12.84 0.51 -22.81
CA ILE A 490 13.50 1.82 -22.78
C ILE A 490 13.69 2.39 -21.37
N THR A 491 12.98 1.86 -20.36
CA THR A 491 13.32 2.10 -18.94
C THR A 491 13.78 0.81 -18.29
N PHE A 492 14.68 0.89 -17.30
CA PHE A 492 15.35 -0.25 -16.68
C PHE A 492 15.36 -0.13 -15.15
N GLY A 493 14.18 0.00 -14.55
CA GLY A 493 14.00 0.12 -13.10
C GLY A 493 14.23 -1.18 -12.33
N SER A 494 14.33 -1.06 -11.01
CA SER A 494 14.32 -2.17 -10.05
C SER A 494 12.92 -2.39 -9.47
N PHE A 495 12.73 -3.43 -8.65
CA PHE A 495 11.52 -3.55 -7.83
C PHE A 495 11.27 -2.29 -7.01
N GLY A 496 10.00 -1.92 -6.87
CA GLY A 496 9.57 -0.66 -6.29
C GLY A 496 9.63 0.52 -7.26
N LYS A 497 9.95 0.31 -8.55
CA LYS A 497 9.80 1.33 -9.61
C LYS A 497 8.59 1.04 -10.49
N TYR A 498 7.78 2.07 -10.73
CA TYR A 498 6.49 1.97 -11.41
C TYR A 498 6.42 2.87 -12.65
N ASP A 499 7.49 2.90 -13.46
CA ASP A 499 7.61 3.80 -14.61
C ASP A 499 6.44 3.63 -15.59
N GLY A 500 5.79 4.76 -15.89
CA GLY A 500 4.66 4.85 -16.81
C GLY A 500 3.34 4.25 -16.31
N LEU A 501 3.33 3.61 -15.13
CA LEU A 501 2.15 2.91 -14.60
C LEU A 501 0.94 3.83 -14.53
N TRP A 502 1.13 5.04 -13.98
CA TRP A 502 0.06 5.98 -13.69
C TRP A 502 -0.08 7.09 -14.73
N GLY A 503 0.81 7.16 -15.71
CA GLY A 503 0.70 8.10 -16.82
C GLY A 503 1.78 7.86 -17.86
N LEU A 504 1.37 7.81 -19.11
CA LEU A 504 2.24 7.61 -20.26
C LEU A 504 1.59 8.29 -21.46
N ASP A 505 2.29 9.20 -22.12
CA ASP A 505 1.80 9.85 -23.34
C ASP A 505 2.96 10.35 -24.21
N PHE A 506 2.65 10.78 -25.42
CA PHE A 506 3.64 11.36 -26.34
C PHE A 506 3.43 12.85 -26.53
N THR A 507 4.52 13.59 -26.68
CA THR A 507 4.47 14.92 -27.28
C THR A 507 4.30 14.80 -28.80
N PRO A 508 3.78 15.84 -29.49
CA PRO A 508 3.74 15.87 -30.96
C PRO A 508 5.13 15.70 -31.61
N GLY A 509 6.19 16.12 -30.92
CA GLY A 509 7.58 15.94 -31.34
C GLY A 509 8.14 14.52 -31.15
N GLY A 510 7.34 13.58 -30.63
CA GLY A 510 7.73 12.18 -30.48
C GLY A 510 8.51 11.85 -29.20
N LYS A 511 8.61 12.79 -28.25
CA LYS A 511 9.12 12.49 -26.90
C LYS A 511 8.06 11.80 -26.06
N ILE A 512 8.51 11.03 -25.07
CA ILE A 512 7.63 10.33 -24.14
C ILE A 512 7.55 11.13 -22.85
N VAL A 513 6.33 11.43 -22.42
CA VAL A 513 6.03 11.99 -21.10
C VAL A 513 5.42 10.88 -20.26
N TYR A 514 5.96 10.64 -19.08
CA TYR A 514 5.56 9.50 -18.25
C TYR A 514 5.63 9.84 -16.76
N THR A 515 4.89 9.09 -15.94
CA THR A 515 5.04 9.13 -14.48
C THR A 515 6.26 8.30 -14.11
N ASN A 516 7.28 8.93 -13.53
CA ASN A 516 8.36 8.26 -12.83
C ASN A 516 7.91 8.07 -11.38
N SER A 517 8.02 6.85 -10.85
CA SER A 517 7.34 6.53 -9.61
C SER A 517 8.12 5.49 -8.83
N ASP A 518 8.24 5.72 -7.52
CA ASP A 518 8.69 4.76 -6.53
C ASP A 518 7.75 4.71 -5.33
N THR A 519 8.19 4.06 -4.27
CA THR A 519 7.41 3.86 -3.05
C THR A 519 7.14 5.15 -2.28
N GLN A 520 7.87 6.24 -2.55
CA GLN A 520 7.76 7.50 -1.83
C GLN A 520 7.29 8.66 -2.71
N SER A 521 7.48 8.59 -4.03
CA SER A 521 7.12 9.67 -4.95
C SER A 521 6.55 9.17 -6.25
N GLN A 522 5.72 10.02 -6.86
CA GLN A 522 5.16 9.82 -8.18
C GLN A 522 5.19 11.17 -8.89
N PHE A 523 6.16 11.41 -9.77
CA PHE A 523 6.35 12.69 -10.45
C PHE A 523 6.41 12.51 -11.96
N ILE A 524 6.28 13.60 -12.71
CA ILE A 524 6.20 13.54 -14.18
C ILE A 524 7.59 13.80 -14.75
N SER A 525 7.98 12.99 -15.73
CA SER A 525 9.25 13.08 -16.44
C SER A 525 9.06 13.01 -17.95
N GLU A 526 10.05 13.50 -18.68
CA GLU A 526 10.14 13.43 -20.14
C GLU A 526 11.41 12.71 -20.55
N MET A 527 11.36 11.91 -21.62
CA MET A 527 12.53 11.29 -22.24
C MET A 527 12.37 11.20 -23.77
N ASN A 528 13.47 10.95 -24.47
CA ASN A 528 13.44 10.61 -25.89
C ASN A 528 12.81 9.23 -26.10
N ALA A 529 12.31 8.96 -27.32
CA ALA A 529 11.68 7.68 -27.66
C ALA A 529 12.62 6.45 -27.53
N ASP A 530 13.95 6.67 -27.50
CA ASP A 530 14.95 5.62 -27.28
C ASP A 530 15.29 5.40 -25.79
N GLY A 531 14.65 6.15 -24.88
CA GLY A 531 14.89 6.11 -23.44
C GLY A 531 15.99 7.05 -22.95
N SER A 532 16.72 7.72 -23.85
CA SER A 532 17.78 8.67 -23.47
C SER A 532 17.22 10.02 -23.01
N GLY A 533 18.05 10.82 -22.33
CA GLY A 533 17.73 12.20 -21.99
C GLY A 533 16.56 12.34 -21.01
N SER A 534 16.33 11.35 -20.15
CA SER A 534 15.28 11.40 -19.12
C SER A 534 15.52 12.55 -18.16
N ARG A 535 14.52 13.40 -17.95
CA ARG A 535 14.55 14.52 -17.00
C ARG A 535 13.18 14.69 -16.30
N PRO A 536 13.16 15.13 -15.03
CA PRO A 536 11.91 15.50 -14.37
C PRO A 536 11.30 16.77 -14.99
N LEU A 537 9.97 16.78 -15.10
CA LEU A 537 9.14 17.96 -15.40
C LEU A 537 8.45 18.51 -14.15
N THR A 538 8.15 17.64 -13.17
CA THR A 538 7.71 18.03 -11.83
C THR A 538 8.70 17.56 -10.78
N ALA A 539 8.69 18.21 -9.60
CA ALA A 539 9.64 17.92 -8.54
C ALA A 539 9.42 16.50 -7.97
N PRO A 540 10.50 15.73 -7.71
CA PRO A 540 10.42 14.54 -6.88
C PRO A 540 9.87 14.86 -5.47
N GLY A 541 9.21 13.88 -4.85
CA GLY A 541 8.48 14.04 -3.58
C GLY A 541 7.00 14.42 -3.75
N LEU A 542 6.57 14.78 -4.97
CA LEU A 542 5.16 15.00 -5.28
C LEU A 542 4.43 13.68 -5.61
N ILE A 543 3.10 13.75 -5.60
CA ILE A 543 2.19 12.71 -6.11
C ILE A 543 1.37 13.29 -7.26
N ASP A 544 1.96 13.25 -8.45
CA ASP A 544 1.40 13.64 -9.74
C ASP A 544 1.14 12.38 -10.59
N SER A 545 -0.08 12.18 -11.06
CA SER A 545 -0.47 11.01 -11.86
C SER A 545 -1.42 11.37 -12.99
N VAL A 546 -1.75 10.36 -13.80
CA VAL A 546 -2.82 10.39 -14.81
C VAL A 546 -2.63 11.58 -15.74
N LEU A 547 -1.43 11.65 -16.31
CA LEU A 547 -1.05 12.74 -17.19
C LEU A 547 -1.65 12.59 -18.59
N ASN A 548 -1.88 13.72 -19.24
CA ASN A 548 -2.26 13.81 -20.64
C ASN A 548 -1.55 15.01 -21.29
N VAL A 549 -0.96 14.80 -22.46
CA VAL A 549 -0.30 15.84 -23.24
C VAL A 549 -1.32 16.40 -24.24
N SER A 550 -1.50 17.72 -24.21
CA SER A 550 -2.32 18.47 -25.19
C SER A 550 -1.94 18.12 -26.63
N ASN A 551 -2.89 18.21 -27.56
CA ASN A 551 -2.66 17.84 -28.96
C ASN A 551 -1.68 18.77 -29.66
N ASP A 552 -1.62 20.04 -29.26
CA ASP A 552 -0.61 20.99 -29.72
C ASP A 552 0.74 20.85 -28.98
N GLY A 553 0.79 20.03 -27.94
CA GLY A 553 1.98 19.76 -27.16
C GLY A 553 2.46 20.91 -26.28
N ARG A 554 1.64 21.95 -26.06
CA ARG A 554 2.04 23.13 -25.27
C ARG A 554 1.92 22.92 -23.76
N CYS A 555 0.95 22.11 -23.33
CA CYS A 555 0.68 21.86 -21.92
C CYS A 555 0.55 20.36 -21.61
N ILE A 556 0.81 20.02 -20.35
CA ILE A 556 0.57 18.71 -19.75
C ILE A 556 -0.41 18.91 -18.60
N VAL A 557 -1.51 18.16 -18.61
CA VAL A 557 -2.50 18.14 -17.52
C VAL A 557 -2.37 16.84 -16.75
N PHE A 558 -2.59 16.88 -15.44
CA PHE A 558 -2.42 15.74 -14.54
C PHE A 558 -3.20 15.96 -13.24
N GLN A 559 -3.40 14.90 -12.47
CA GLN A 559 -3.96 15.02 -11.12
C GLN A 559 -2.85 15.08 -10.08
N SER A 560 -3.04 15.89 -9.03
CA SER A 560 -2.06 16.08 -7.96
C SER A 560 -2.75 16.29 -6.62
N ILE A 561 -2.14 15.80 -5.54
CA ILE A 561 -2.56 16.08 -4.15
C ILE A 561 -1.85 17.28 -3.54
N ARG A 562 -1.02 17.98 -4.32
CA ARG A 562 -0.30 19.17 -3.84
C ARG A 562 -1.34 20.21 -3.37
N ASN A 563 -1.12 20.77 -2.18
CA ASN A 563 -1.97 21.77 -1.52
C ASN A 563 -3.26 21.25 -0.84
N GLY A 564 -3.20 20.12 -0.14
CA GLY A 564 -4.29 19.74 0.77
C GLY A 564 -4.56 18.26 0.92
N GLY A 565 -3.72 17.37 0.37
CA GLY A 565 -3.88 15.91 0.45
C GLY A 565 -4.95 15.35 -0.49
N ASP A 566 -5.85 16.22 -0.96
CA ASP A 566 -6.94 15.92 -1.86
C ASP A 566 -6.55 16.08 -3.34
N PHE A 567 -7.00 15.14 -4.19
CA PHE A 567 -6.70 15.16 -5.62
C PHE A 567 -7.44 16.29 -6.33
N ASN A 568 -6.67 17.14 -7.02
CA ASN A 568 -7.16 18.19 -7.90
C ASN A 568 -6.45 18.12 -9.25
N ILE A 569 -7.02 18.76 -10.28
CA ILE A 569 -6.42 18.80 -11.62
C ILE A 569 -5.47 19.99 -11.72
N TRP A 570 -4.29 19.72 -12.25
CA TRP A 570 -3.21 20.67 -12.47
C TRP A 570 -2.74 20.65 -13.91
N ARG A 571 -2.11 21.74 -14.31
CA ARG A 571 -1.36 21.83 -15.56
C ARG A 571 0.03 22.40 -15.35
N ILE A 572 0.91 22.08 -16.28
CA ILE A 572 2.22 22.69 -16.50
C ILE A 572 2.39 22.95 -17.99
N ASP A 573 3.31 23.85 -18.33
CA ASP A 573 3.81 23.97 -19.70
C ASP A 573 4.68 22.75 -20.05
N ALA A 574 4.86 22.50 -21.34
CA ALA A 574 5.57 21.32 -21.84
C ALA A 574 7.02 21.19 -21.38
N ASP A 575 7.65 22.30 -20.99
CA ASP A 575 9.01 22.31 -20.44
C ASP A 575 9.07 21.97 -18.94
N GLY A 576 7.92 21.93 -18.24
CA GLY A 576 7.79 21.77 -16.79
C GLY A 576 7.43 23.06 -16.04
N GLY A 577 7.42 24.20 -16.72
CA GLY A 577 7.17 25.52 -16.15
C GLY A 577 5.70 25.80 -15.83
N ASN A 578 5.48 26.95 -15.19
CA ASN A 578 4.16 27.56 -14.95
C ASN A 578 3.08 26.60 -14.36
N PRO A 579 3.35 25.92 -13.23
CA PRO A 579 2.38 25.05 -12.60
C PRO A 579 1.13 25.84 -12.19
N LYS A 580 -0.05 25.34 -12.57
CA LYS A 580 -1.33 25.96 -12.27
C LYS A 580 -2.39 24.94 -11.89
N GLN A 581 -3.02 25.17 -10.75
CA GLN A 581 -4.20 24.44 -10.31
C GLN A 581 -5.41 24.86 -11.14
N LEU A 582 -6.13 23.89 -11.69
CA LEU A 582 -7.33 24.13 -12.50
C LEU A 582 -8.62 23.87 -11.73
N THR A 583 -8.59 22.98 -10.73
CA THR A 583 -9.77 22.61 -9.95
C THR A 583 -9.51 22.65 -8.45
N PHE A 584 -10.58 22.76 -7.68
CA PHE A 584 -10.54 22.98 -6.23
C PHE A 584 -11.58 22.12 -5.48
N GLY A 585 -12.14 21.09 -6.14
CA GLY A 585 -13.20 20.26 -5.58
C GLY A 585 -12.70 19.16 -4.62
N GLY A 586 -11.39 18.91 -4.59
CA GLY A 586 -10.74 18.00 -3.65
C GLY A 586 -10.91 16.50 -3.93
N LYS A 587 -11.67 16.12 -4.96
CA LYS A 587 -11.83 14.73 -5.42
C LYS A 587 -11.96 14.67 -6.94
N ASP A 588 -11.04 15.33 -7.62
CA ASP A 588 -11.04 15.48 -9.08
C ASP A 588 -9.98 14.58 -9.72
N PHE A 589 -10.39 13.73 -10.66
CA PHE A 589 -9.57 12.66 -11.22
C PHE A 589 -9.68 12.54 -12.74
N MET A 590 -8.74 11.80 -13.33
CA MET A 590 -8.79 11.35 -14.74
C MET A 590 -8.97 12.48 -15.76
N ALA A 591 -8.10 13.50 -15.67
CA ALA A 591 -8.15 14.62 -16.58
C ALA A 591 -7.74 14.25 -18.02
N PHE A 592 -8.41 14.85 -19.00
CA PHE A 592 -8.02 14.80 -20.40
C PHE A 592 -8.26 16.13 -21.12
N VAL A 593 -7.43 16.41 -22.13
CA VAL A 593 -7.51 17.64 -22.92
C VAL A 593 -8.45 17.43 -24.11
N SER A 594 -9.26 18.45 -24.40
CA SER A 594 -10.12 18.46 -25.59
C SER A 594 -9.32 18.52 -26.89
N ALA A 595 -9.90 18.03 -27.98
CA ALA A 595 -9.20 18.00 -29.27
C ALA A 595 -8.80 19.40 -29.78
N ASP A 596 -9.58 20.42 -29.42
CA ASP A 596 -9.34 21.83 -29.74
C ASP A 596 -8.40 22.55 -28.74
N ASN A 597 -7.88 21.84 -27.74
CA ASN A 597 -6.98 22.34 -26.69
C ASN A 597 -7.55 23.51 -25.86
N ARG A 598 -8.88 23.65 -25.75
CA ARG A 598 -9.51 24.73 -24.96
C ARG A 598 -9.99 24.30 -23.58
N TRP A 599 -10.28 23.01 -23.40
CA TRP A 599 -10.94 22.48 -22.22
C TRP A 599 -10.17 21.31 -21.62
N VAL A 600 -10.21 21.22 -20.30
CA VAL A 600 -9.80 20.06 -19.53
C VAL A 600 -11.04 19.46 -18.91
N TYR A 601 -11.32 18.23 -19.25
CA TYR A 601 -12.43 17.48 -18.70
C TYR A 601 -11.90 16.57 -17.61
N TYR A 602 -12.72 16.32 -16.60
CA TYR A 602 -12.34 15.53 -15.45
C TYR A 602 -13.57 14.97 -14.76
N LYS A 603 -13.34 13.96 -13.93
CA LYS A 603 -14.36 13.40 -13.05
C LYS A 603 -14.27 14.08 -11.69
N SER A 604 -15.40 14.53 -11.14
CA SER A 604 -15.48 15.06 -9.78
C SER A 604 -16.33 14.16 -8.91
N TRP A 605 -15.89 13.91 -7.67
CA TRP A 605 -16.67 13.24 -6.62
C TRP A 605 -17.02 14.18 -5.47
N GLU A 606 -16.99 15.49 -5.69
CA GLU A 606 -17.34 16.50 -4.66
C GLU A 606 -18.72 16.24 -4.03
N ASN A 607 -19.68 15.75 -4.82
CA ASN A 607 -21.05 15.47 -4.41
C ASN A 607 -21.35 13.97 -4.18
N ASP A 608 -20.33 13.14 -4.01
CA ASP A 608 -20.42 11.66 -3.91
C ASP A 608 -21.04 10.95 -5.14
N VAL A 609 -21.37 11.72 -6.17
CA VAL A 609 -21.72 11.25 -7.51
C VAL A 609 -20.54 11.54 -8.42
N GLY A 610 -20.13 10.54 -9.19
CA GLY A 610 -19.04 10.66 -10.14
C GLY A 610 -19.41 11.46 -11.39
N GLU A 611 -19.55 12.78 -11.24
CA GLU A 611 -19.96 13.73 -12.28
C GLU A 611 -18.86 13.98 -13.30
N LEU A 612 -19.22 14.12 -14.58
CA LEU A 612 -18.31 14.62 -15.61
C LEU A 612 -18.39 16.14 -15.66
N ARG A 613 -17.25 16.78 -15.43
CA ARG A 613 -17.09 18.24 -15.49
C ARG A 613 -16.02 18.63 -16.50
N ARG A 614 -16.01 19.91 -16.88
CA ARG A 614 -14.91 20.51 -17.64
C ARG A 614 -14.56 21.88 -17.10
N VAL A 615 -13.32 22.30 -17.31
CA VAL A 615 -12.80 23.62 -16.95
C VAL A 615 -11.96 24.16 -18.12
N PRO A 616 -11.93 25.48 -18.37
CA PRO A 616 -11.03 26.03 -19.39
C PRO A 616 -9.58 25.65 -19.09
N ILE A 617 -8.78 25.33 -20.11
CA ILE A 617 -7.36 24.97 -19.94
C ILE A 617 -6.55 26.11 -19.33
N GLU A 618 -7.01 27.35 -19.53
CA GLU A 618 -6.44 28.54 -18.91
C GLU A 618 -6.96 28.81 -17.49
N GLY A 619 -7.73 27.89 -16.91
CA GLY A 619 -8.43 28.09 -15.64
C GLY A 619 -9.67 28.96 -15.78
N GLY A 620 -10.60 28.82 -14.83
CA GLY A 620 -11.89 29.50 -14.85
C GLY A 620 -12.93 28.73 -14.06
N ALA A 621 -14.20 29.09 -14.24
CA ALA A 621 -15.30 28.35 -13.62
C ALA A 621 -15.49 26.98 -14.30
N PRO A 622 -15.66 25.90 -13.52
CA PRO A 622 -16.00 24.59 -14.08
C PRO A 622 -17.47 24.53 -14.54
N GLU A 623 -17.73 23.71 -15.55
CA GLU A 623 -19.05 23.40 -16.08
C GLU A 623 -19.37 21.92 -15.87
N ILE A 624 -20.59 21.62 -15.41
CA ILE A 624 -21.10 20.26 -15.28
C ILE A 624 -21.69 19.82 -16.62
N LEU A 625 -21.22 18.68 -17.13
CA LEU A 625 -21.66 18.14 -18.43
C LEU A 625 -22.67 17.01 -18.28
N ASN A 626 -22.53 16.23 -17.21
CA ASN A 626 -23.52 15.26 -16.79
C ASN A 626 -23.49 15.09 -15.26
N ASP A 627 -24.65 14.73 -14.71
CA ASP A 627 -24.87 14.39 -13.31
C ASP A 627 -24.98 12.86 -13.09
N ARG A 628 -24.67 12.07 -14.13
CA ARG A 628 -24.78 10.61 -14.11
C ARG A 628 -23.46 9.99 -13.67
N GLU A 629 -23.53 8.89 -12.93
CA GLU A 629 -22.34 8.14 -12.51
C GLU A 629 -21.59 7.59 -13.75
N THR A 630 -20.50 8.27 -14.13
CA THR A 630 -19.54 7.79 -15.13
C THR A 630 -18.19 7.54 -14.45
N SER A 631 -17.50 6.46 -14.79
CA SER A 631 -16.27 6.05 -14.07
C SER A 631 -14.98 6.18 -14.88
N TRP A 632 -15.07 6.38 -16.19
CA TRP A 632 -13.94 6.66 -17.07
C TRP A 632 -14.46 7.44 -18.29
N VAL A 633 -13.71 8.41 -18.81
CA VAL A 633 -14.05 9.19 -20.01
C VAL A 633 -12.79 9.47 -20.85
N SER A 634 -12.93 9.47 -22.18
CA SER A 634 -11.85 9.86 -23.12
C SER A 634 -12.43 10.37 -24.44
N PHE A 635 -11.78 11.36 -25.07
CA PHE A 635 -12.22 11.93 -26.35
C PHE A 635 -11.48 11.32 -27.54
N SER A 636 -12.17 11.21 -28.67
CA SER A 636 -11.55 10.78 -29.93
C SER A 636 -10.54 11.85 -30.40
N PRO A 637 -9.44 11.43 -31.05
CA PRO A 637 -8.43 12.37 -31.56
C PRO A 637 -8.98 13.47 -32.47
N ASP A 638 -10.03 13.17 -33.24
CA ASP A 638 -10.73 14.13 -34.11
C ASP A 638 -11.72 15.05 -33.37
N GLY A 639 -11.97 14.81 -32.08
CA GLY A 639 -12.89 15.57 -31.25
C GLY A 639 -14.37 15.38 -31.54
N GLN A 640 -14.75 14.47 -32.45
CA GLN A 640 -16.15 14.23 -32.79
C GLN A 640 -16.89 13.43 -31.71
N TYR A 641 -16.18 12.59 -30.98
CA TYR A 641 -16.76 11.66 -30.02
C TYR A 641 -16.08 11.73 -28.67
N PHE A 642 -16.81 11.31 -27.65
CA PHE A 642 -16.20 10.84 -26.41
C PHE A 642 -16.77 9.49 -26.00
N ALA A 643 -15.92 8.69 -25.37
CA ALA A 643 -16.24 7.40 -24.83
C ALA A 643 -16.28 7.48 -23.31
N ALA A 644 -17.18 6.74 -22.69
CA ALA A 644 -17.28 6.64 -21.25
C ALA A 644 -17.63 5.23 -20.79
N LEU A 645 -17.20 4.89 -19.57
CA LEU A 645 -17.74 3.73 -18.86
C LEU A 645 -19.12 4.10 -18.31
N TYR A 646 -20.14 3.47 -18.88
CA TYR A 646 -21.54 3.70 -18.55
C TYR A 646 -22.06 2.55 -17.69
N LYS A 647 -22.41 2.88 -16.45
CA LYS A 647 -22.84 1.90 -15.45
C LYS A 647 -24.35 1.71 -15.54
N THR A 648 -24.76 0.51 -15.95
CA THR A 648 -26.16 0.09 -16.02
C THR A 648 -26.38 -1.12 -15.13
N ASP A 649 -27.11 -2.14 -15.57
CA ASP A 649 -27.14 -3.48 -14.97
C ASP A 649 -25.76 -4.17 -15.05
N LYS A 650 -24.99 -3.83 -16.08
CA LYS A 650 -23.60 -4.21 -16.29
C LYS A 650 -22.75 -3.01 -16.76
N ASN A 651 -21.44 -3.13 -16.62
CA ASN A 651 -20.47 -2.15 -17.12
C ASN A 651 -20.44 -2.19 -18.66
N ARG A 652 -20.69 -1.05 -19.30
CA ARG A 652 -20.68 -0.94 -20.77
C ARG A 652 -19.78 0.20 -21.24
N LEU A 653 -19.17 0.02 -22.40
CA LEU A 653 -18.56 1.13 -23.13
C LEU A 653 -19.65 1.90 -23.85
N ALA A 654 -19.80 3.19 -23.56
CA ALA A 654 -20.71 4.08 -24.27
C ALA A 654 -19.94 5.09 -25.11
N VAL A 655 -20.42 5.39 -26.31
CA VAL A 655 -19.87 6.40 -27.21
C VAL A 655 -20.92 7.47 -27.43
N PHE A 656 -20.52 8.73 -27.29
CA PHE A 656 -21.36 9.91 -27.39
C PHE A 656 -20.82 10.85 -28.46
N ASP A 657 -21.74 11.60 -29.07
CA ASP A 657 -21.39 12.76 -29.88
C ASP A 657 -20.88 13.89 -28.98
N ALA A 658 -19.70 14.41 -29.27
CA ALA A 658 -19.05 15.39 -28.41
C ALA A 658 -19.73 16.76 -28.43
N ALA A 659 -20.38 17.13 -29.52
CA ALA A 659 -21.01 18.44 -29.68
C ALA A 659 -22.40 18.51 -29.02
N SER A 660 -23.21 17.47 -29.22
CA SER A 660 -24.60 17.38 -28.76
C SER A 660 -24.77 16.61 -27.45
N ASN A 661 -23.72 15.91 -26.99
CA ASN A 661 -23.76 15.02 -25.81
C ASN A 661 -24.77 13.87 -25.95
N GLN A 662 -25.15 13.53 -27.18
CA GLN A 662 -26.10 12.45 -27.45
C GLN A 662 -25.40 11.09 -27.46
N LEU A 663 -26.02 10.10 -26.81
CA LEU A 663 -25.56 8.71 -26.85
C LEU A 663 -25.70 8.15 -28.27
N ILE A 664 -24.59 7.75 -28.88
CA ILE A 664 -24.56 7.16 -30.22
C ILE A 664 -24.69 5.64 -30.12
N ARG A 665 -23.92 5.02 -29.23
CA ARG A 665 -23.82 3.55 -29.15
C ARG A 665 -23.36 3.07 -27.78
N GLN A 666 -23.71 1.82 -27.46
CA GLN A 666 -23.20 1.10 -26.30
C GLN A 666 -22.68 -0.29 -26.71
N PHE A 667 -21.66 -0.76 -25.99
CA PHE A 667 -21.06 -2.06 -26.19
C PHE A 667 -20.88 -2.78 -24.85
N ASP A 668 -21.11 -4.07 -24.85
CA ASP A 668 -20.76 -4.93 -23.73
C ASP A 668 -19.24 -5.12 -23.69
N LEU A 669 -18.66 -5.06 -22.50
CA LEU A 669 -17.26 -5.40 -22.31
C LEU A 669 -17.10 -6.93 -22.22
N PRO A 670 -15.97 -7.50 -22.71
CA PRO A 670 -15.57 -8.86 -22.38
C PRO A 670 -15.53 -9.10 -20.87
N LYS A 671 -15.63 -10.37 -20.44
CA LYS A 671 -15.72 -10.78 -19.02
C LYS A 671 -14.66 -10.11 -18.13
N ASP A 672 -13.41 -10.05 -18.60
CA ASP A 672 -12.26 -9.53 -17.87
C ASP A 672 -11.79 -8.16 -18.39
N GLY A 673 -12.60 -7.53 -19.25
CA GLY A 673 -12.38 -6.22 -19.84
C GLY A 673 -12.71 -5.08 -18.87
N THR A 674 -11.83 -4.10 -18.79
CA THR A 674 -11.96 -2.95 -17.89
C THR A 674 -11.65 -1.63 -18.62
N LEU A 675 -12.50 -0.64 -18.39
CA LEU A 675 -12.29 0.75 -18.81
C LEU A 675 -11.75 1.54 -17.63
N THR A 676 -10.43 1.46 -17.46
CA THR A 676 -9.66 2.14 -16.41
C THR A 676 -8.49 2.90 -17.01
N LEU A 677 -7.56 3.35 -16.17
CA LEU A 677 -6.27 3.91 -16.58
C LEU A 677 -5.63 3.11 -17.72
N GLY A 678 -5.17 3.86 -18.73
CA GLY A 678 -4.62 3.33 -19.97
C GLY A 678 -5.63 3.06 -21.07
N SER A 679 -6.95 3.04 -20.81
CA SER A 679 -7.94 2.95 -21.90
C SER A 679 -7.92 4.26 -22.70
N ARG A 680 -7.90 4.15 -24.03
CA ARG A 680 -7.73 5.29 -24.95
C ARG A 680 -8.37 5.01 -26.30
N TRP A 681 -8.73 6.07 -27.01
CA TRP A 681 -9.09 5.99 -28.42
C TRP A 681 -7.90 5.57 -29.29
N SER A 682 -8.18 4.82 -30.35
CA SER A 682 -7.20 4.55 -31.40
C SER A 682 -6.90 5.84 -32.18
N PRO A 683 -5.68 6.02 -32.72
CA PRO A 683 -5.29 7.26 -33.41
C PRO A 683 -6.16 7.64 -34.61
N ASP A 684 -6.84 6.66 -35.21
CA ASP A 684 -7.76 6.84 -36.33
C ASP A 684 -9.18 7.23 -35.92
N SER A 685 -9.45 7.46 -34.64
CA SER A 685 -10.78 7.76 -34.06
C SER A 685 -11.85 6.70 -34.29
N ARG A 686 -11.49 5.50 -34.75
CA ARG A 686 -12.46 4.45 -35.14
C ARG A 686 -12.67 3.35 -34.10
N GLY A 687 -11.99 3.42 -32.96
CA GLY A 687 -12.19 2.45 -31.90
C GLY A 687 -11.65 2.92 -30.56
N VAL A 688 -12.11 2.26 -29.51
CA VAL A 688 -11.61 2.45 -28.14
C VAL A 688 -10.83 1.20 -27.77
N VAL A 689 -9.60 1.41 -27.31
CA VAL A 689 -8.74 0.35 -26.80
C VAL A 689 -8.80 0.36 -25.28
N PHE A 690 -9.03 -0.81 -24.72
CA PHE A 690 -9.17 -1.03 -23.29
C PHE A 690 -8.40 -2.28 -22.88
N ARG A 691 -8.22 -2.44 -21.58
CA ARG A 691 -7.44 -3.53 -21.01
C ARG A 691 -8.35 -4.69 -20.64
N ASP A 692 -7.89 -5.89 -20.92
CA ASP A 692 -8.34 -7.13 -20.32
C ASP A 692 -7.27 -7.60 -19.30
N SER A 693 -7.72 -7.95 -18.11
CA SER A 693 -6.81 -8.28 -17.01
C SER A 693 -6.02 -9.58 -17.22
N ILE A 694 -6.42 -10.42 -18.18
CA ILE A 694 -5.83 -11.72 -18.51
C ILE A 694 -5.29 -11.71 -19.94
N GLU A 695 -6.08 -11.22 -20.89
CA GLU A 695 -5.85 -11.36 -22.33
C GLU A 695 -5.15 -10.14 -22.98
N GLY A 696 -4.77 -9.11 -22.21
CA GLY A 696 -3.97 -7.99 -22.70
C GLY A 696 -4.83 -6.79 -23.15
N TYR A 697 -4.66 -6.30 -24.38
CA TYR A 697 -5.42 -5.14 -24.87
C TYR A 697 -6.39 -5.52 -25.99
N TRP A 698 -7.59 -4.93 -25.92
CA TRP A 698 -8.67 -5.15 -26.87
C TRP A 698 -9.13 -3.83 -27.46
N ARG A 699 -9.48 -3.83 -28.74
CA ARG A 699 -10.07 -2.70 -29.46
C ARG A 699 -11.53 -2.98 -29.75
N GLN A 700 -12.42 -2.12 -29.27
CA GLN A 700 -13.82 -2.06 -29.71
C GLN A 700 -13.96 -1.07 -30.87
N PRO A 701 -14.31 -1.51 -32.09
CA PRO A 701 -14.69 -0.60 -33.17
C PRO A 701 -15.98 0.17 -32.84
N ILE A 702 -16.03 1.47 -33.15
CA ILE A 702 -17.21 2.31 -32.82
C ILE A 702 -18.37 2.17 -33.82
N ASP A 703 -18.08 1.74 -35.05
CA ASP A 703 -19.07 1.49 -36.09
C ASP A 703 -19.90 0.23 -35.81
N GLY A 704 -19.40 -0.68 -35.00
CA GLY A 704 -20.10 -1.88 -34.53
C GLY A 704 -19.20 -3.12 -34.53
N GLY A 705 -19.76 -4.26 -34.14
CA GLY A 705 -19.09 -5.56 -34.15
C GLY A 705 -18.36 -5.92 -32.85
N GLU A 706 -17.74 -7.10 -32.85
CA GLU A 706 -17.06 -7.66 -31.68
C GLU A 706 -15.71 -6.99 -31.39
N PRO A 707 -15.32 -6.83 -30.10
CA PRO A 707 -13.97 -6.44 -29.72
C PRO A 707 -12.91 -7.35 -30.36
N ARG A 708 -11.78 -6.76 -30.76
CA ARG A 708 -10.64 -7.50 -31.33
C ARG A 708 -9.40 -7.33 -30.46
N LYS A 709 -8.72 -8.43 -30.17
CA LYS A 709 -7.45 -8.41 -29.45
C LYS A 709 -6.36 -7.71 -30.26
N LEU A 710 -5.52 -6.94 -29.59
CA LEU A 710 -4.30 -6.39 -30.19
C LEU A 710 -3.21 -7.46 -30.20
N GLU A 711 -2.86 -7.90 -31.40
CA GLU A 711 -1.89 -8.97 -31.65
C GLU A 711 -0.44 -8.51 -31.47
N GLY A 712 0.46 -9.46 -31.23
CA GLY A 712 1.91 -9.23 -31.14
C GLY A 712 2.38 -8.65 -29.80
N LEU A 713 1.49 -8.47 -28.83
CA LEU A 713 1.85 -8.05 -27.48
C LEU A 713 2.31 -9.25 -26.62
N PRO A 714 3.18 -9.00 -25.62
CA PRO A 714 3.59 -10.03 -24.67
C PRO A 714 2.40 -10.59 -23.87
N LYS A 715 2.55 -11.83 -23.36
CA LYS A 715 1.53 -12.48 -22.52
C LYS A 715 1.55 -11.98 -21.07
N GLU A 716 2.62 -11.32 -20.67
CA GLU A 716 2.77 -10.73 -19.36
C GLU A 716 1.77 -9.60 -19.11
N LYS A 717 1.59 -9.26 -17.83
CA LYS A 717 0.67 -8.21 -17.42
C LYS A 717 1.10 -6.87 -17.99
N LEU A 718 0.18 -6.26 -18.74
CA LEU A 718 0.31 -4.92 -19.29
C LEU A 718 -0.48 -3.94 -18.44
N TYR A 719 0.03 -2.72 -18.24
CA TYR A 719 -0.55 -1.79 -17.26
C TYR A 719 -1.10 -0.51 -17.89
N ASN A 720 -0.37 0.06 -18.84
CA ASN A 720 -0.70 1.32 -19.49
C ASN A 720 -0.15 1.34 -20.93
N PHE A 721 -0.64 2.23 -21.78
CA PHE A 721 -0.13 2.40 -23.14
C PHE A 721 -0.46 3.78 -23.72
N ALA A 722 0.26 4.13 -24.78
CA ALA A 722 0.04 5.32 -25.58
C ALA A 722 0.52 5.11 -27.02
N TRP A 723 -0.15 5.74 -27.98
CA TRP A 723 0.42 5.94 -29.33
C TRP A 723 1.11 7.29 -29.40
N SER A 724 2.12 7.37 -30.26
CA SER A 724 2.59 8.68 -30.72
C SER A 724 1.46 9.43 -31.43
N LYS A 725 1.48 10.76 -31.38
CA LYS A 725 0.41 11.59 -31.97
C LYS A 725 0.24 11.37 -33.49
N ASP A 726 1.29 10.93 -34.18
CA ASP A 726 1.25 10.54 -35.60
C ASP A 726 0.79 9.08 -35.85
N GLY A 727 0.52 8.31 -34.77
CA GLY A 727 0.07 6.92 -34.81
C GLY A 727 1.13 5.90 -35.23
N ARG A 728 2.41 6.28 -35.38
CA ARG A 728 3.47 5.39 -35.88
C ARG A 728 4.15 4.55 -34.82
N GLN A 729 4.22 5.04 -33.58
CA GLN A 729 4.82 4.36 -32.45
C GLN A 729 3.75 3.98 -31.43
N PHE A 730 4.02 2.90 -30.70
CA PHE A 730 3.21 2.40 -29.62
C PHE A 730 4.11 2.14 -28.43
N ALA A 731 3.90 2.90 -27.35
CA ALA A 731 4.53 2.65 -26.06
C ALA A 731 3.56 1.94 -25.13
N PHE A 732 4.06 1.01 -24.33
CA PHE A 732 3.27 0.31 -23.33
C PHE A 732 4.11 -0.02 -22.10
N VAL A 733 3.43 -0.15 -20.97
CA VAL A 733 4.02 -0.52 -19.70
C VAL A 733 3.82 -2.01 -19.48
N ARG A 734 4.93 -2.71 -19.33
CA ARG A 734 4.98 -4.12 -18.97
C ARG A 734 5.53 -4.21 -17.56
N GLY A 735 4.90 -5.03 -16.73
CA GLY A 735 5.34 -5.24 -15.36
C GLY A 735 5.48 -6.70 -14.99
N GLN A 736 6.29 -6.92 -13.96
CA GLN A 736 6.45 -8.19 -13.29
C GLN A 736 6.03 -8.02 -11.83
N GLU A 737 5.07 -8.82 -11.40
CA GLU A 737 4.65 -8.94 -10.01
C GLU A 737 5.14 -10.30 -9.50
N ILE A 738 5.84 -10.29 -8.39
CA ILE A 738 6.31 -11.48 -7.69
C ILE A 738 5.69 -11.45 -6.30
N ARG A 739 4.91 -12.48 -5.99
CA ARG A 739 4.30 -12.70 -4.69
C ARG A 739 4.77 -14.05 -4.15
N ASP A 740 5.56 -14.00 -3.09
CA ASP A 740 6.08 -15.20 -2.43
C ASP A 740 5.82 -15.16 -0.92
N ILE A 741 5.56 -16.34 -0.37
CA ILE A 741 5.36 -16.51 1.06
C ILE A 741 6.70 -16.37 1.76
N VAL A 742 6.71 -15.60 2.85
CA VAL A 742 7.83 -15.53 3.78
C VAL A 742 7.35 -15.93 5.17
N LEU A 743 8.26 -16.55 5.91
CA LEU A 743 8.12 -16.78 7.33
C LEU A 743 9.03 -15.80 8.08
N ILE A 744 8.45 -15.11 9.05
CA ILE A 744 9.14 -14.24 9.99
C ILE A 744 9.18 -14.98 11.33
N ALA A 745 10.38 -15.24 11.83
CA ALA A 745 10.61 -15.89 13.11
C ALA A 745 11.96 -15.43 13.67
N ASN A 746 12.13 -15.45 15.00
CA ASN A 746 13.41 -15.10 15.62
C ASN A 746 14.56 -15.98 15.07
N LYS A 747 15.68 -15.34 14.71
CA LYS A 747 16.91 -16.05 14.33
C LYS A 747 17.35 -16.93 15.51
N LYS A 748 17.64 -18.22 15.23
CA LYS A 748 18.17 -19.17 16.22
C LYS A 748 19.66 -19.02 16.42
#